data_AF-A0A8H4L147-F1
#
_entry.id   AF-A0A8H4L147-F1
#
_cell.length_a   1.000
_cell.length_b   1.000
_cell.length_c   1.000
_cell.angle_alpha   90.00
_cell.angle_beta   90.00
_cell.angle_gamma   90.00
#
_symmetry.space_group_name_H-M   'P 1'
#
loop_
_entity.id
_entity.type
_entity.pdbx_description
1 polymer ?
#
loop_
_entity_poly.entity_id
_entity_poly.type
_entity_poly.pdbx_seq_one_letter_code
_entity_poly.pdbx_strand_id
1 'polypeptide(L)'
;MAPVASTSDSHHPASCQIFIPPFALPQPRSALGLLESPCAMEHDADKRRRLADLLPAPARTPLTAVTAVSSATRLPRARKRSVPAACEACRLRKSKALKRKYDETKDRNEVLEELFQFLQSKPEKEAFELFRRIRAKDDAESIVKHVKDGNLVLQLALTPESRFRYQFPHVKEMPRFLQTPDNPYVDSMVYEWTVGALSTSQQSSQSQSRRASGNETENQSPYLKPFHAAVLVDPLLDSVKPSTWTSVSTDDDLMRDLLAAYFLSEHMFFPHINKNLFLEDMASRSTRFCSSLLVNSVLAVACHCSRRIQGRADYWNPQSLGYKFLAEAKRLWDLEGQQSKLTTIQAALFLNRTCNMDGADTIGRWYTSRAVDMARELELFTVPNKAMSQEMRIAREFTAWTLFCWQGFVSYVLFRPPLIAAPPEFPLPDPTLCPQWYGDFWIKYPLDRMPTTAHYGHDFKARAELMAIMNEIAVEYFSGIQPREGRSMKTILKFYAKLKAWHDALPEPLTVKRIVLPSQLKLHMTYHNLVINLFKPLADNELEALDLGTFVKEVQQTPKQVVMSATVRLETLFRIYYLRHGFEAMDVFLLHFLNTLGFMALEELKTNKDPSMINDRRCLLLMCALGLREQGQYYYLVRTIFHLFRSSMSPDDVSLLKLYAQDQNPEKDELHRPQDIVSEYPLNITAILDDPQAHRVTHLVETTKLTG
;
A
#
# COMPACT_ATOMS: atom_id res chain seq x y z
N MET A 1 -41.59 -51.07 43.44
CA MET A 1 -42.62 -50.42 42.60
C MET A 1 -42.64 -48.94 42.94
N ALA A 2 -42.23 -48.08 41.98
CA ALA A 2 -42.22 -46.60 42.02
C ALA A 2 -41.39 -45.91 43.14
N PRO A 3 -40.87 -44.68 42.89
CA PRO A 3 -39.48 -44.31 43.23
C PRO A 3 -39.34 -43.31 44.37
N VAL A 4 -38.14 -43.22 44.95
CA VAL A 4 -37.72 -42.13 45.85
C VAL A 4 -36.35 -41.58 45.41
N ALA A 5 -36.27 -40.26 45.45
CA ALA A 5 -35.26 -39.38 44.89
C ALA A 5 -33.88 -39.43 45.57
N SER A 6 -32.85 -39.03 44.82
CA SER A 6 -31.67 -38.33 45.38
C SER A 6 -31.16 -37.28 44.40
N THR A 7 -31.36 -36.02 44.81
CA THR A 7 -30.51 -34.82 44.66
C THR A 7 -29.51 -34.74 43.50
N SER A 8 -29.78 -33.81 42.58
CA SER A 8 -28.80 -33.26 41.64
C SER A 8 -28.26 -31.94 42.19
N ASP A 9 -26.94 -31.90 42.43
CA ASP A 9 -26.22 -30.65 42.67
C ASP A 9 -25.98 -29.95 41.34
N SER A 10 -26.44 -28.69 41.29
CA SER A 10 -26.25 -27.77 40.18
C SER A 10 -25.00 -26.93 40.44
N HIS A 11 -23.91 -27.24 39.77
CA HIS A 11 -22.79 -26.31 39.63
C HIS A 11 -22.97 -25.47 38.37
N HIS A 12 -23.48 -24.26 38.56
CA HIS A 12 -23.27 -23.14 37.64
C HIS A 12 -21.77 -22.86 37.49
N PRO A 13 -21.20 -22.82 36.28
CA PRO A 13 -19.93 -22.17 36.08
C PRO A 13 -20.14 -20.66 36.05
N ALA A 14 -19.44 -20.00 36.97
CA ALA A 14 -19.39 -18.56 37.15
C ALA A 14 -19.05 -17.81 35.86
N SER A 15 -19.75 -16.71 35.65
CA SER A 15 -19.45 -15.65 34.70
C SER A 15 -18.00 -15.15 34.87
N CYS A 16 -17.09 -15.60 34.00
CA CYS A 16 -15.79 -14.96 33.82
C CYS A 16 -15.98 -13.61 33.13
N GLN A 17 -16.15 -12.56 33.92
CA GLN A 17 -15.82 -11.20 33.48
C GLN A 17 -14.31 -11.15 33.27
N ILE A 18 -13.88 -11.23 32.00
CA ILE A 18 -12.49 -10.95 31.63
C ILE A 18 -12.31 -9.44 31.76
N PHE A 19 -11.67 -9.04 32.84
CA PHE A 19 -11.18 -7.69 33.08
C PHE A 19 -10.09 -7.39 32.04
N ILE A 20 -10.36 -6.48 31.10
CA ILE A 20 -9.34 -5.92 30.21
C ILE A 20 -8.45 -5.04 31.11
N PRO A 21 -7.13 -5.30 31.24
CA PRO A 21 -6.28 -4.37 31.96
C PRO A 21 -6.21 -3.06 31.17
N PRO A 22 -6.38 -1.89 31.82
CA PRO A 22 -6.15 -0.63 31.14
C PRO A 22 -4.66 -0.57 30.77
N PHE A 23 -4.37 -0.48 29.47
CA PHE A 23 -3.04 -0.09 29.02
C PHE A 23 -2.79 1.31 29.57
N ALA A 24 -1.95 1.41 30.61
CA ALA A 24 -1.52 2.66 31.18
C ALA A 24 -0.79 3.45 30.08
N LEU A 25 -1.38 4.58 29.68
CA LEU A 25 -0.66 5.65 29.00
C LEU A 25 0.58 5.98 29.85
N PRO A 26 1.80 6.02 29.28
CA PRO A 26 2.95 6.45 30.05
C PRO A 26 2.78 7.92 30.41
N GLN A 27 2.56 8.21 31.70
CA GLN A 27 2.63 9.58 32.21
C GLN A 27 4.07 10.11 32.12
N PRO A 28 4.27 11.38 31.75
CA PRO A 28 5.59 11.98 31.75
C PRO A 28 6.07 12.11 33.21
N ARG A 29 7.20 11.45 33.53
CA ARG A 29 7.89 11.70 34.79
C ARG A 29 8.42 13.13 34.80
N SER A 30 7.91 13.90 35.74
CA SER A 30 8.43 15.18 36.18
C SER A 30 9.87 15.03 36.66
N ALA A 31 10.79 15.78 36.04
CA ALA A 31 12.06 16.12 36.63
C ALA A 31 11.99 17.59 37.07
N LEU A 32 11.57 17.80 38.32
CA LEU A 32 11.78 19.04 39.06
C LEU A 32 13.05 18.86 39.88
N GLY A 33 14.04 19.74 39.68
CA GLY A 33 15.31 19.69 40.38
C GLY A 33 16.27 20.81 40.00
N LEU A 34 15.85 22.05 40.32
CA LEU A 34 16.69 23.17 40.78
C LEU A 34 17.82 23.69 39.86
N LEU A 35 17.63 24.92 39.37
CA LEU A 35 18.55 26.02 39.68
C LEU A 35 17.81 27.37 39.56
N GLU A 36 18.21 28.26 40.45
CA GLU A 36 17.44 29.38 40.99
C GLU A 36 17.32 30.59 40.05
N SER A 37 16.15 31.23 40.13
CA SER A 37 15.89 32.68 40.00
C SER A 37 16.96 33.55 40.69
N PRO A 38 17.13 34.87 40.40
CA PRO A 38 16.00 35.81 40.43
C PRO A 38 16.03 37.07 39.53
N CYS A 39 14.81 37.42 39.10
CA CYS A 39 14.11 38.69 39.36
C CYS A 39 14.57 39.99 38.67
N ALA A 40 13.68 40.55 37.84
CA ALA A 40 12.93 41.82 38.05
C ALA A 40 12.40 42.27 36.67
N MET A 41 11.12 42.07 36.33
CA MET A 41 9.99 42.98 36.63
C MET A 41 10.33 44.46 36.40
N GLU A 42 9.66 45.13 35.45
CA GLU A 42 8.36 45.81 35.62
C GLU A 42 7.93 46.59 34.37
N HIS A 43 6.60 46.55 34.17
CA HIS A 43 5.65 47.55 33.63
C HIS A 43 5.94 48.29 32.30
N ASP A 44 5.16 48.13 31.23
CA ASP A 44 3.70 48.25 31.00
C ASP A 44 3.22 49.68 30.66
N ALA A 45 2.44 49.75 29.57
CA ALA A 45 1.50 50.78 29.08
C ALA A 45 1.95 52.27 29.06
N ASP A 46 1.63 53.14 28.10
CA ASP A 46 0.36 53.31 27.39
C ASP A 46 0.49 54.50 26.38
N LYS A 47 -0.26 54.41 25.28
CA LYS A 47 -1.04 55.47 24.61
C LYS A 47 -0.46 56.87 24.26
N ARG A 48 -0.68 57.19 22.95
CA ARG A 48 -1.40 58.35 22.34
C ARG A 48 -0.60 59.24 21.37
N ARG A 49 -0.96 59.08 20.09
CA ARG A 49 -1.40 60.06 19.06
C ARG A 49 -0.94 61.54 19.16
N ARG A 50 -0.59 62.07 17.97
CA ARG A 50 -0.82 63.42 17.37
C ARG A 50 0.51 63.99 16.86
N LEU A 51 0.66 64.74 15.77
CA LEU A 51 -0.12 65.12 14.57
C LEU A 51 0.86 65.99 13.75
N ALA A 52 0.61 66.09 12.44
CA ALA A 52 0.90 67.23 11.55
C ALA A 52 2.27 67.36 10.84
N ASP A 53 2.12 67.37 9.50
CA ASP A 53 2.98 67.86 8.43
C ASP A 53 3.44 69.31 8.60
N LEU A 54 4.57 69.70 7.99
CA LEU A 54 4.73 71.01 7.33
C LEU A 54 5.68 70.92 6.11
N LEU A 55 5.26 71.63 5.07
CA LEU A 55 5.57 71.61 3.63
C LEU A 55 6.61 72.74 3.24
N PRO A 56 6.90 73.03 1.93
CA PRO A 56 8.22 73.44 1.39
C PRO A 56 8.37 74.91 0.88
N ALA A 57 9.54 75.17 0.24
CA ALA A 57 9.85 76.18 -0.84
C ALA A 57 10.08 77.66 -0.42
N PRO A 58 10.55 78.63 -1.28
CA PRO A 58 10.81 78.60 -2.73
C PRO A 58 12.08 79.38 -3.23
N ALA A 59 12.16 79.51 -4.57
CA ALA A 59 13.23 79.98 -5.46
C ALA A 59 13.55 81.50 -5.51
N ARG A 60 14.72 81.87 -6.07
CA ARG A 60 14.92 82.73 -7.28
C ARG A 60 16.41 83.12 -7.52
N THR A 61 16.76 83.16 -8.81
CA THR A 61 17.93 83.74 -9.55
C THR A 61 18.10 85.27 -9.32
N PRO A 62 19.07 86.05 -9.91
CA PRO A 62 19.93 85.82 -11.11
C PRO A 62 21.38 86.44 -11.16
N LEU A 63 22.07 86.14 -12.28
CA LEU A 63 22.97 86.97 -13.14
C LEU A 63 24.06 87.90 -12.55
N THR A 64 25.31 87.75 -13.03
CA THR A 64 25.94 88.68 -14.01
C THR A 64 27.32 88.21 -14.48
N ALA A 65 27.66 88.60 -15.70
CA ALA A 65 28.83 88.23 -16.49
C ALA A 65 29.76 89.43 -16.70
N VAL A 66 31.07 89.19 -16.89
CA VAL A 66 32.06 90.03 -17.63
C VAL A 66 33.18 89.06 -18.08
N THR A 67 33.33 88.65 -19.35
CA THR A 67 34.19 89.22 -20.43
C THR A 67 35.60 89.64 -19.97
N ALA A 68 36.72 89.55 -20.70
CA ALA A 68 37.09 89.09 -22.04
C ALA A 68 38.64 89.10 -22.16
N VAL A 69 39.18 88.14 -22.93
CA VAL A 69 40.20 88.30 -24.00
C VAL A 69 41.71 88.55 -23.70
N SER A 70 42.47 87.64 -24.32
CA SER A 70 43.79 87.67 -25.00
C SER A 70 45.16 87.73 -24.30
N SER A 71 45.92 86.71 -24.71
CA SER A 71 47.26 86.73 -25.33
C SER A 71 48.52 86.62 -24.46
N ALA A 72 49.27 85.55 -24.80
CA ALA A 72 50.73 85.36 -24.80
C ALA A 72 51.49 85.69 -23.50
N THR A 73 52.34 84.85 -22.93
CA THR A 73 53.53 84.24 -23.55
C THR A 73 54.20 83.36 -22.48
N ARG A 74 54.80 82.23 -22.89
CA ARG A 74 55.95 81.49 -22.33
C ARG A 74 56.14 81.34 -20.80
N LEU A 75 56.20 80.05 -20.41
CA LEU A 75 56.76 79.40 -19.22
C LEU A 75 57.87 80.16 -18.45
N PRO A 76 57.98 79.92 -17.12
CA PRO A 76 59.03 78.97 -16.70
C PRO A 76 58.62 77.95 -15.62
N ARG A 77 59.50 76.94 -15.55
CA ARG A 77 59.45 75.66 -14.86
C ARG A 77 59.51 75.72 -13.33
N ALA A 78 58.77 74.76 -12.77
CA ALA A 78 59.13 73.78 -11.73
C ALA A 78 59.24 74.18 -10.24
N ARG A 79 58.33 73.58 -9.46
CA ARG A 79 58.70 72.80 -8.26
C ARG A 79 57.68 71.66 -8.04
N LYS A 80 58.15 70.41 -8.04
CA LYS A 80 57.36 69.21 -7.74
C LYS A 80 56.86 69.27 -6.30
N ARG A 81 55.54 69.21 -6.08
CA ARG A 81 54.92 68.91 -4.78
C ARG A 81 54.61 67.42 -4.70
N SER A 82 55.13 66.76 -3.67
CA SER A 82 54.79 65.39 -3.28
C SER A 82 53.33 65.28 -2.86
N VAL A 83 52.57 64.33 -3.42
CA VAL A 83 51.20 64.02 -3.03
C VAL A 83 51.23 63.14 -1.76
N PRO A 84 50.50 63.44 -0.68
CA PRO A 84 50.49 62.60 0.52
C PRO A 84 49.83 61.24 0.25
N ALA A 85 50.44 60.17 0.76
CA ALA A 85 49.86 58.83 0.73
C ALA A 85 48.59 58.75 1.60
N ALA A 86 47.47 58.28 1.04
CA ALA A 86 46.22 58.08 1.77
C ALA A 86 46.37 57.07 2.92
N CYS A 87 45.73 57.34 4.07
CA CYS A 87 45.79 56.50 5.27
C CYS A 87 45.21 55.08 5.04
N GLU A 88 45.66 54.12 5.85
CA GLU A 88 45.32 52.69 5.77
C GLU A 88 43.81 52.43 5.71
N ALA A 89 43.02 53.14 6.52
CA ALA A 89 41.56 53.03 6.55
C ALA A 89 40.89 53.45 5.23
N CYS A 90 41.42 54.48 4.55
CA CYS A 90 40.94 54.91 3.24
C CYS A 90 41.31 53.92 2.12
N ARG A 91 42.48 53.26 2.22
CA ARG A 91 42.88 52.19 1.30
C ARG A 91 42.00 50.95 1.45
N LEU A 92 41.72 50.53 2.69
CA LEU A 92 40.80 49.42 2.97
C LEU A 92 39.37 49.71 2.49
N ARG A 93 38.85 50.92 2.69
CA ARG A 93 37.51 51.31 2.17
C ARG A 93 37.47 51.27 0.64
N LYS A 94 38.50 51.78 -0.05
CA LYS A 94 38.59 51.70 -1.52
C LYS A 94 38.71 50.27 -2.02
N SER A 95 39.50 49.43 -1.36
CA SER A 95 39.64 48.00 -1.69
C SER A 95 38.32 47.24 -1.51
N LYS A 96 37.61 47.45 -0.39
CA LYS A 96 36.28 46.85 -0.17
C LYS A 96 35.24 47.33 -1.19
N ALA A 97 35.24 48.61 -1.54
CA ALA A 97 34.35 49.15 -2.57
C ALA A 97 34.68 48.59 -3.97
N LEU A 98 35.96 48.41 -4.29
CA LEU A 98 36.40 47.81 -5.55
C LEU A 98 36.03 46.33 -5.61
N LYS A 99 36.18 45.60 -4.50
CA LYS A 99 35.75 44.20 -4.39
C LYS A 99 34.24 44.05 -4.58
N ARG A 100 33.42 44.88 -3.92
CA ARG A 100 31.96 44.89 -4.13
C ARG A 100 31.59 45.15 -5.60
N LYS A 101 32.23 46.13 -6.25
CA LYS A 101 32.00 46.40 -7.68
C LYS A 101 32.45 45.24 -8.57
N TYR A 102 33.54 44.57 -8.23
CA TYR A 102 34.01 43.39 -8.96
C TYR A 102 33.01 42.25 -8.82
N ASP A 103 32.54 41.98 -7.60
CA ASP A 103 31.53 40.95 -7.32
C ASP A 103 30.22 41.28 -8.06
N GLU A 104 29.70 42.51 -7.99
CA GLU A 104 28.52 42.97 -8.73
C GLU A 104 28.68 42.82 -10.26
N THR A 105 29.87 43.09 -10.80
CA THR A 105 30.15 42.94 -12.23
C THR A 105 30.25 41.47 -12.64
N LYS A 106 30.83 40.64 -11.78
CA LYS A 106 30.95 39.20 -11.98
C LYS A 106 29.57 38.55 -12.01
N ASP A 107 28.72 38.84 -11.03
CA ASP A 107 27.36 38.31 -10.94
C ASP A 107 26.54 38.71 -12.18
N ARG A 108 26.66 39.97 -12.62
CA ARG A 108 26.00 40.45 -13.84
C ARG A 108 26.52 39.75 -15.11
N ASN A 109 27.82 39.46 -15.19
CA ASN A 109 28.38 38.74 -16.33
C ASN A 109 27.91 37.29 -16.37
N GLU A 110 27.80 36.61 -15.23
CA GLU A 110 27.30 35.23 -15.14
C GLU A 110 25.85 35.13 -15.65
N VAL A 111 24.99 36.09 -15.28
CA VAL A 111 23.60 36.17 -15.77
C VAL A 111 23.55 36.38 -17.29
N LEU A 112 24.44 37.21 -17.85
CA LEU A 112 24.51 37.45 -19.30
C LEU A 112 25.04 36.24 -20.07
N GLU A 113 26.02 35.51 -19.51
CA GLU A 113 26.52 34.26 -20.09
C GLU A 113 25.42 33.20 -20.12
N GLU A 114 24.64 33.07 -19.05
CA GLU A 114 23.51 32.13 -18.98
C GLU A 114 22.40 32.50 -19.99
N LEU A 115 22.05 33.79 -20.09
CA LEU A 115 21.10 34.27 -21.11
C LEU A 115 21.58 33.96 -22.53
N PHE A 116 22.88 34.13 -22.79
CA PHE A 116 23.47 33.82 -24.08
C PHE A 116 23.44 32.32 -24.39
N GLN A 117 23.70 31.47 -23.39
CA GLN A 117 23.55 30.01 -23.54
C GLN A 117 22.11 29.61 -23.88
N PHE A 118 21.10 30.22 -23.24
CA PHE A 118 19.70 29.96 -23.60
C PHE A 118 19.38 30.35 -25.04
N LEU A 119 19.91 31.47 -25.55
CA LEU A 119 19.74 31.85 -26.96
C LEU A 119 20.38 30.84 -27.92
N GLN A 120 21.45 30.16 -27.52
CA GLN A 120 22.13 29.16 -28.34
C GLN A 120 21.46 27.78 -28.30
N SER A 121 20.92 27.37 -27.15
CA SER A 121 20.46 26.00 -26.93
C SER A 121 18.95 25.80 -27.11
N LYS A 122 18.15 26.86 -27.01
CA LYS A 122 16.68 26.77 -27.07
C LYS A 122 16.15 26.72 -28.51
N PRO A 123 14.98 26.12 -28.75
CA PRO A 123 14.33 26.12 -30.06
C PRO A 123 14.12 27.54 -30.61
N GLU A 124 14.15 27.69 -31.93
CA GLU A 124 14.14 28.99 -32.63
C GLU A 124 12.99 29.91 -32.17
N LYS A 125 11.80 29.36 -31.93
CA LYS A 125 10.63 30.12 -31.44
C LYS A 125 10.82 30.67 -30.01
N GLU A 126 11.46 29.91 -29.12
CA GLU A 126 11.77 30.33 -27.75
C GLU A 126 12.92 31.34 -27.75
N ALA A 127 13.99 31.08 -28.52
CA ALA A 127 15.10 32.00 -28.69
C ALA A 127 14.64 33.36 -29.27
N PHE A 128 13.69 33.35 -30.20
CA PHE A 128 13.11 34.57 -30.76
C PHE A 128 12.29 35.38 -29.74
N GLU A 129 11.59 34.71 -28.82
CA GLU A 129 10.87 35.39 -27.74
C GLU A 129 11.84 35.98 -26.70
N LEU A 130 12.93 35.28 -26.37
CA LEU A 130 14.01 35.84 -25.54
C LEU A 130 14.64 37.08 -26.20
N PHE A 131 14.90 37.01 -27.51
CA PHE A 131 15.38 38.16 -28.28
C PHE A 131 14.39 39.33 -28.25
N ARG A 132 13.08 39.07 -28.35
CA ARG A 132 12.05 40.12 -28.26
C ARG A 132 12.09 40.82 -26.90
N ARG A 133 12.24 40.09 -25.81
CA ARG A 133 12.34 40.63 -24.45
C ARG A 133 13.61 41.46 -24.23
N ILE A 134 14.74 41.00 -24.79
CA ILE A 134 15.97 41.80 -24.82
C ILE A 134 15.74 43.12 -25.55
N ARG A 135 15.03 43.11 -26.70
CA ARG A 135 14.69 44.36 -27.42
C ARG A 135 13.71 45.26 -26.66
N ALA A 136 12.85 44.69 -25.83
CA ALA A 136 11.95 45.43 -24.95
C ALA A 136 12.66 46.09 -23.75
N LYS A 137 13.96 45.83 -23.57
CA LYS A 137 14.79 46.28 -22.45
C LYS A 137 14.38 45.69 -21.10
N ASP A 138 13.87 44.47 -21.12
CA ASP A 138 13.68 43.70 -19.89
C ASP A 138 15.06 43.43 -19.24
N ASP A 139 15.07 43.38 -17.90
CA ASP A 139 16.28 43.08 -17.14
C ASP A 139 16.73 41.62 -17.35
N ALA A 140 18.05 41.40 -17.51
CA ALA A 140 18.61 40.10 -17.86
C ALA A 140 18.34 39.03 -16.79
N GLU A 141 18.34 39.39 -15.51
CA GLU A 141 18.05 38.48 -14.40
C GLU A 141 16.58 38.03 -14.45
N SER A 142 15.69 38.97 -14.78
CA SER A 142 14.25 38.68 -14.95
C SER A 142 13.97 37.73 -16.11
N ILE A 143 14.70 37.87 -17.23
CA ILE A 143 14.56 36.98 -18.40
C ILE A 143 15.05 35.56 -18.06
N VAL A 144 16.24 35.44 -17.45
CA VAL A 144 16.81 34.15 -17.02
C VAL A 144 15.89 33.44 -16.03
N LYS A 145 15.35 34.18 -15.05
CA LYS A 145 14.38 33.65 -14.09
C LYS A 145 13.11 33.13 -14.77
N HIS A 146 12.55 33.87 -15.72
CA HIS A 146 11.35 33.44 -16.45
C HIS A 146 11.56 32.12 -17.21
N VAL A 147 12.74 31.92 -17.80
CA VAL A 147 13.10 30.66 -18.48
C VAL A 147 13.25 29.51 -17.49
N LYS A 148 13.89 29.76 -16.34
CA LYS A 148 14.03 28.77 -15.26
C LYS A 148 12.68 28.37 -14.68
N ASP A 149 11.83 29.35 -14.38
CA ASP A 149 10.48 29.13 -13.87
C ASP A 149 9.62 28.36 -14.88
N GLY A 150 9.72 28.71 -16.18
CA GLY A 150 9.05 27.98 -17.25
C GLY A 150 9.54 26.53 -17.40
N ASN A 151 10.85 26.29 -17.31
CA ASN A 151 11.43 24.94 -17.31
C ASN A 151 11.00 24.15 -16.07
N LEU A 152 10.91 24.77 -14.90
CA LEU A 152 10.46 24.13 -13.67
C LEU A 152 8.99 23.72 -13.78
N VAL A 153 8.13 24.59 -14.34
CA VAL A 153 6.73 24.26 -14.64
C VAL A 153 6.64 23.12 -15.64
N LEU A 154 7.49 23.09 -16.66
CA LEU A 154 7.57 21.96 -17.61
C LEU A 154 8.02 20.68 -16.92
N GLN A 155 9.03 20.73 -16.06
CA GLN A 155 9.50 19.57 -15.29
C GLN A 155 8.45 19.06 -14.31
N LEU A 156 7.68 19.96 -13.69
CA LEU A 156 6.53 19.61 -12.83
C LEU A 156 5.34 19.09 -13.63
N ALA A 157 5.19 19.49 -14.90
CA ALA A 157 4.14 19.02 -15.81
C ALA A 157 4.48 17.69 -16.52
N LEU A 158 5.76 17.27 -16.53
CA LEU A 158 6.15 15.97 -17.05
C LEU A 158 5.58 14.87 -16.15
N THR A 159 4.62 14.10 -16.68
CA THR A 159 4.18 12.86 -16.03
C THR A 159 5.35 11.85 -16.11
N PRO A 160 5.83 11.29 -14.98
CA PRO A 160 6.91 10.30 -15.00
C PRO A 160 6.59 9.13 -15.93
N GLU A 161 7.61 8.54 -16.56
CA GLU A 161 7.42 7.31 -17.34
C GLU A 161 6.95 6.19 -16.41
N SER A 162 5.65 5.91 -16.44
CA SER A 162 5.01 4.93 -15.54
C SER A 162 5.04 3.51 -16.08
N ARG A 163 5.78 3.25 -17.18
CA ARG A 163 6.05 1.91 -17.70
C ARG A 163 7.16 1.25 -16.87
N PHE A 164 6.95 1.18 -15.56
CA PHE A 164 7.87 0.49 -14.66
C PHE A 164 7.84 -1.01 -14.98
N ARG A 165 9.02 -1.57 -15.20
CA ARG A 165 9.22 -2.99 -15.47
C ARG A 165 10.16 -3.56 -14.42
N TYR A 166 9.60 -4.37 -13.54
CA TYR A 166 10.37 -5.12 -12.55
C TYR A 166 11.18 -6.21 -13.27
N GLN A 167 12.36 -6.51 -12.74
CA GLN A 167 13.23 -7.57 -13.25
C GLN A 167 13.49 -8.54 -12.13
N PHE A 168 13.49 -9.83 -12.43
CA PHE A 168 13.82 -10.85 -11.44
C PHE A 168 15.22 -10.61 -10.84
N PRO A 169 15.39 -10.81 -9.52
CA PRO A 169 16.70 -10.84 -8.90
C PRO A 169 17.42 -12.13 -9.32
N HIS A 170 18.76 -12.09 -9.40
CA HIS A 170 19.62 -13.26 -9.68
C HIS A 170 19.54 -13.84 -11.09
N VAL A 171 18.39 -14.38 -11.52
CA VAL A 171 18.16 -14.93 -12.87
C VAL A 171 17.11 -14.07 -13.57
N LYS A 172 17.44 -13.48 -14.72
CA LYS A 172 16.56 -12.49 -15.40
C LYS A 172 15.45 -13.13 -16.21
N GLU A 173 15.67 -14.35 -16.69
CA GLU A 173 14.74 -15.09 -17.52
C GLU A 173 13.69 -15.84 -16.69
N MET A 174 12.53 -16.10 -17.29
CA MET A 174 11.55 -17.01 -16.70
C MET A 174 12.15 -18.44 -16.69
N PRO A 175 12.10 -19.16 -15.55
CA PRO A 175 12.60 -20.54 -15.49
C PRO A 175 11.96 -21.46 -16.55
N ARG A 176 12.76 -22.35 -17.13
CA ARG A 176 12.30 -23.24 -18.23
C ARG A 176 11.23 -24.24 -17.78
N PHE A 177 11.33 -24.73 -16.54
CA PHE A 177 10.36 -25.68 -15.99
C PHE A 177 8.96 -25.07 -15.76
N LEU A 178 8.84 -23.74 -15.80
CA LEU A 178 7.55 -23.04 -15.76
C LEU A 178 6.94 -22.85 -17.16
N GLN A 179 7.76 -22.92 -18.21
CA GLN A 179 7.37 -22.66 -19.60
C GLN A 179 6.93 -23.95 -20.30
N THR A 180 6.07 -24.72 -19.64
CA THR A 180 5.57 -25.98 -20.18
C THR A 180 4.32 -25.74 -21.05
N PRO A 181 4.10 -26.53 -22.11
CA PRO A 181 2.93 -26.37 -22.98
C PRO A 181 1.57 -26.54 -22.28
N ASP A 182 1.54 -27.19 -21.11
CA ASP A 182 0.34 -27.42 -20.29
C ASP A 182 0.09 -26.32 -19.23
N ASN A 183 0.94 -25.30 -19.17
CA ASN A 183 0.78 -24.15 -18.30
C ASN A 183 0.06 -23.00 -19.03
N PRO A 184 -1.26 -22.81 -18.83
CA PRO A 184 -2.03 -21.88 -19.65
C PRO A 184 -1.69 -20.40 -19.40
N TYR A 185 -0.98 -20.09 -18.31
CA TYR A 185 -0.60 -18.71 -18.00
C TYR A 185 0.55 -18.19 -18.87
N VAL A 186 1.32 -19.07 -19.52
CA VAL A 186 2.40 -18.65 -20.44
C VAL A 186 1.85 -18.11 -21.77
N ASP A 187 0.60 -18.48 -22.11
CA ASP A 187 -0.14 -17.97 -23.26
C ASP A 187 -1.12 -16.84 -22.89
N SER A 188 -1.02 -16.32 -21.66
CA SER A 188 -1.86 -15.20 -21.21
C SER A 188 -1.39 -13.88 -21.79
N MET A 189 -2.32 -12.92 -21.94
CA MET A 189 -1.95 -11.56 -22.38
C MET A 189 -0.92 -10.95 -21.42
N VAL A 190 -1.13 -11.07 -20.11
CA VAL A 190 -0.19 -10.50 -19.13
C VAL A 190 1.21 -11.10 -19.26
N TYR A 191 1.36 -12.39 -19.57
CA TYR A 191 2.66 -13.00 -19.82
C TYR A 191 3.30 -12.46 -21.11
N GLU A 192 2.56 -12.37 -22.21
CA GLU A 192 3.07 -11.82 -23.47
C GLU A 192 3.62 -10.39 -23.29
N TRP A 193 2.84 -9.53 -22.63
CA TRP A 193 3.21 -8.12 -22.41
C TRP A 193 4.32 -7.93 -21.36
N THR A 194 4.43 -8.86 -20.42
CA THR A 194 5.40 -8.75 -19.31
C THR A 194 6.71 -9.45 -19.63
N VAL A 195 6.67 -10.66 -20.19
CA VAL A 195 7.84 -11.50 -20.49
C VAL A 195 8.25 -11.40 -21.96
N GLY A 196 7.30 -11.43 -22.91
CA GLY A 196 7.59 -11.30 -24.35
C GLY A 196 8.17 -9.94 -24.75
N ALA A 197 7.84 -8.88 -24.00
CA ALA A 197 8.44 -7.57 -24.19
C ALA A 197 9.90 -7.48 -23.68
N LEU A 198 10.31 -8.34 -22.73
CA LEU A 198 11.69 -8.41 -22.23
C LEU A 198 12.62 -9.05 -23.27
N SER A 199 12.16 -10.10 -23.95
CA SER A 199 12.92 -10.78 -25.01
C SER A 199 13.10 -9.92 -26.28
N THR A 200 12.19 -8.98 -26.55
CA THR A 200 12.25 -8.09 -27.73
C THR A 200 13.12 -6.83 -27.51
N SER A 201 13.61 -6.60 -26.29
CA SER A 201 14.37 -5.38 -25.94
C SER A 201 15.75 -5.25 -26.59
N GLN A 202 16.21 -6.25 -27.37
CA GLN A 202 17.45 -6.18 -28.15
C GLN A 202 17.27 -5.63 -29.58
N GLN A 203 16.05 -5.39 -30.07
CA GLN A 203 15.87 -4.85 -31.44
C GLN A 203 14.81 -3.73 -31.50
N SER A 204 15.30 -2.51 -31.70
CA SER A 204 14.61 -1.32 -32.22
C SER A 204 13.58 -0.61 -31.32
N SER A 205 14.01 0.50 -30.72
CA SER A 205 13.18 1.56 -30.14
C SER A 205 12.28 2.30 -31.16
N GLN A 206 12.29 1.91 -32.44
CA GLN A 206 11.46 2.51 -33.50
C GLN A 206 10.22 1.67 -33.89
N SER A 207 10.17 0.37 -33.57
CA SER A 207 9.07 -0.51 -34.01
C SER A 207 7.84 -0.46 -33.08
N GLN A 208 8.00 -0.08 -31.81
CA GLN A 208 6.86 0.07 -30.88
C GLN A 208 6.02 1.34 -31.13
N SER A 209 6.58 2.35 -31.81
CA SER A 209 5.83 3.55 -32.20
C SER A 209 4.80 3.30 -33.31
N ARG A 210 4.94 2.21 -34.10
CA ARG A 210 4.04 1.93 -35.24
C ARG A 210 2.81 1.09 -34.88
N ARG A 211 2.74 0.50 -33.67
CA ARG A 211 1.51 -0.14 -33.16
C ARG A 211 0.59 0.84 -32.42
N ALA A 212 0.99 2.11 -32.29
CA ALA A 212 0.32 3.14 -31.52
C ALA A 212 -0.39 4.19 -32.40
N SER A 213 -1.22 3.74 -33.35
CA SER A 213 -2.19 4.64 -34.01
C SER A 213 -3.61 4.15 -33.76
N GLY A 214 -4.35 4.89 -32.93
CA GLY A 214 -5.78 4.68 -32.67
C GLY A 214 -6.09 4.28 -31.22
N ASN A 215 -7.35 4.47 -30.83
CA ASN A 215 -7.95 4.28 -29.50
C ASN A 215 -7.68 2.92 -28.79
N GLU A 216 -6.90 2.02 -29.38
CA GLU A 216 -6.55 0.68 -28.85
C GLU A 216 -5.53 0.72 -27.70
N THR A 217 -4.76 1.80 -27.54
CA THR A 217 -3.74 1.89 -26.48
C THR A 217 -4.31 2.04 -25.07
N GLU A 218 -5.52 2.58 -24.91
CA GLU A 218 -6.12 2.81 -23.58
C GLU A 218 -6.61 1.50 -22.93
N ASN A 219 -7.18 0.59 -23.70
CA ASN A 219 -7.57 -0.75 -23.21
C ASN A 219 -6.37 -1.66 -22.88
N GLN A 220 -5.14 -1.27 -23.24
CA GLN A 220 -3.93 -2.05 -22.99
C GLN A 220 -3.13 -1.53 -21.79
N SER A 221 -3.47 -0.36 -21.23
CA SER A 221 -2.76 0.25 -20.11
C SER A 221 -2.56 -0.66 -18.89
N PRO A 222 -3.55 -1.46 -18.44
CA PRO A 222 -3.34 -2.41 -17.34
C PRO A 222 -2.21 -3.42 -17.58
N TYR A 223 -1.96 -3.80 -18.83
CA TYR A 223 -0.89 -4.73 -19.22
C TYR A 223 0.47 -4.04 -19.35
N LEU A 224 0.49 -2.72 -19.48
CA LEU A 224 1.70 -1.92 -19.72
C LEU A 224 2.23 -1.20 -18.48
N LYS A 225 1.36 -0.88 -17.51
CA LYS A 225 1.70 -0.09 -16.32
C LYS A 225 1.35 -0.88 -15.04
N PRO A 226 2.14 -0.76 -13.96
CA PRO A 226 1.81 -1.41 -12.70
C PRO A 226 0.54 -0.79 -12.11
N PHE A 227 -0.28 -1.58 -11.42
CA PHE A 227 -1.56 -1.12 -10.88
C PHE A 227 -1.42 0.02 -9.86
N HIS A 228 -0.32 0.06 -9.10
CA HIS A 228 -0.05 1.13 -8.14
C HIS A 228 0.26 2.49 -8.77
N ALA A 229 0.47 2.54 -10.08
CA ALA A 229 0.52 3.81 -10.82
C ALA A 229 -0.87 4.36 -11.15
N ALA A 230 -1.93 3.54 -11.07
CA ALA A 230 -3.28 3.98 -11.32
C ALA A 230 -3.82 4.83 -10.17
N VAL A 231 -4.72 5.76 -10.50
CA VAL A 231 -5.49 6.53 -9.53
C VAL A 231 -6.97 6.19 -9.63
N LEU A 232 -7.67 6.30 -8.50
CA LEU A 232 -9.12 6.11 -8.43
C LEU A 232 -9.79 7.39 -8.94
N VAL A 233 -10.76 7.24 -9.83
CA VAL A 233 -11.56 8.34 -10.34
C VAL A 233 -12.96 8.20 -9.75
N ASP A 234 -13.25 8.99 -8.72
CA ASP A 234 -14.51 8.93 -8.00
C ASP A 234 -14.97 10.34 -7.58
N PRO A 235 -16.02 10.90 -8.20
CA PRO A 235 -16.54 12.22 -7.85
C PRO A 235 -17.05 12.33 -6.40
N LEU A 236 -17.48 11.23 -5.77
CA LEU A 236 -17.93 11.27 -4.38
C LEU A 236 -16.75 11.51 -3.44
N LEU A 237 -15.56 10.99 -3.75
CA LEU A 237 -14.36 11.25 -2.95
C LEU A 237 -14.00 12.73 -2.90
N ASP A 238 -14.16 13.45 -4.01
CA ASP A 238 -13.88 14.90 -4.05
C ASP A 238 -14.84 15.70 -3.16
N SER A 239 -16.05 15.16 -2.93
CA SER A 239 -17.12 15.84 -2.19
C SER A 239 -17.08 15.62 -0.68
N VAL A 240 -16.43 14.55 -0.19
CA VAL A 240 -16.44 14.22 1.23
C VAL A 240 -15.58 15.16 2.06
N LYS A 241 -15.98 15.38 3.32
CA LYS A 241 -15.22 16.15 4.32
C LYS A 241 -14.93 15.30 5.56
N PRO A 242 -13.89 14.44 5.53
CA PRO A 242 -13.59 13.55 6.65
C PRO A 242 -13.39 14.26 8.00
N SER A 243 -12.91 15.50 8.01
CA SER A 243 -12.73 16.35 9.21
C SER A 243 -14.02 16.57 10.01
N THR A 244 -15.20 16.35 9.43
CA THR A 244 -16.48 16.46 10.16
C THR A 244 -16.77 15.22 11.00
N TRP A 245 -16.02 14.13 10.78
CA TRP A 245 -16.23 12.82 11.37
C TRP A 245 -15.11 12.41 12.34
N THR A 246 -13.99 13.13 12.37
CA THR A 246 -12.83 12.82 13.22
C THR A 246 -12.27 14.08 13.89
N SER A 247 -11.71 13.90 15.09
CA SER A 247 -10.97 14.92 15.83
C SER A 247 -9.46 14.88 15.58
N VAL A 248 -8.96 13.88 14.84
CA VAL A 248 -7.53 13.59 14.68
C VAL A 248 -6.83 14.53 13.69
N SER A 249 -7.51 14.91 12.61
CA SER A 249 -6.97 15.77 11.56
C SER A 249 -8.06 16.66 10.97
N THR A 250 -7.69 17.90 10.63
CA THR A 250 -8.52 18.84 9.87
C THR A 250 -8.15 18.90 8.39
N ASP A 251 -7.13 18.15 7.96
CA ASP A 251 -6.67 18.11 6.57
C ASP A 251 -7.51 17.12 5.75
N ASP A 252 -8.57 17.63 5.13
CA ASP A 252 -9.47 16.83 4.29
C ASP A 252 -8.78 16.31 3.02
N ASP A 253 -7.80 17.03 2.45
CA ASP A 253 -7.09 16.60 1.24
C ASP A 253 -6.26 15.35 1.54
N LEU A 254 -5.51 15.38 2.64
CA LEU A 254 -4.77 14.21 3.12
C LEU A 254 -5.72 13.04 3.38
N MET A 255 -6.85 13.25 4.06
CA MET A 255 -7.78 12.17 4.38
C MET A 255 -8.48 11.60 3.13
N ARG A 256 -8.78 12.43 2.12
CA ARG A 256 -9.26 11.96 0.81
C ARG A 256 -8.22 11.10 0.10
N ASP A 257 -6.96 11.52 0.11
CA ASP A 257 -5.84 10.73 -0.44
C ASP A 257 -5.70 9.37 0.27
N LEU A 258 -5.85 9.36 1.60
CA LEU A 258 -5.84 8.12 2.39
C LEU A 258 -7.00 7.20 1.98
N LEU A 259 -8.23 7.72 1.89
CA LEU A 259 -9.39 6.95 1.45
C LEU A 259 -9.21 6.39 0.04
N ALA A 260 -8.69 7.20 -0.90
CA ALA A 260 -8.39 6.76 -2.26
C ALA A 260 -7.36 5.62 -2.27
N ALA A 261 -6.30 5.71 -1.46
CA ALA A 261 -5.31 4.65 -1.31
C ALA A 261 -5.95 3.36 -0.78
N TYR A 262 -6.78 3.43 0.26
CA TYR A 262 -7.52 2.27 0.79
C TYR A 262 -8.43 1.61 -0.25
N PHE A 263 -9.18 2.41 -1.02
CA PHE A 263 -10.09 1.89 -2.02
C PHE A 263 -9.36 1.20 -3.19
N LEU A 264 -8.17 1.68 -3.56
CA LEU A 264 -7.35 1.05 -4.61
C LEU A 264 -6.61 -0.19 -4.14
N SER A 265 -6.13 -0.24 -2.90
CA SER A 265 -5.37 -1.39 -2.41
C SER A 265 -6.29 -2.43 -1.75
N GLU A 266 -6.66 -2.17 -0.51
CA GLU A 266 -7.23 -3.17 0.39
C GLU A 266 -8.69 -3.51 0.08
N HIS A 267 -9.48 -2.50 -0.27
CA HIS A 267 -10.88 -2.69 -0.59
C HIS A 267 -11.10 -3.59 -1.81
N MET A 268 -10.21 -3.55 -2.80
CA MET A 268 -10.33 -4.34 -4.02
C MET A 268 -10.36 -5.85 -3.74
N PHE A 269 -9.77 -6.30 -2.63
CA PHE A 269 -9.71 -7.70 -2.25
C PHE A 269 -10.54 -8.03 -0.99
N PHE A 270 -10.43 -7.26 0.08
CA PHE A 270 -11.23 -7.48 1.31
C PHE A 270 -12.01 -6.21 1.70
N PRO A 271 -13.12 -5.92 1.00
CA PRO A 271 -14.00 -4.82 1.37
C PRO A 271 -14.77 -5.16 2.64
N HIS A 272 -15.08 -4.15 3.45
CA HIS A 272 -15.98 -4.26 4.60
C HIS A 272 -17.18 -3.31 4.50
N ILE A 273 -17.18 -2.41 3.53
CA ILE A 273 -18.18 -1.37 3.32
C ILE A 273 -18.54 -1.32 1.83
N ASN A 274 -19.77 -0.92 1.50
CA ASN A 274 -20.07 -0.52 0.13
C ASN A 274 -19.54 0.91 -0.07
N LYS A 275 -18.61 1.10 -1.01
CA LYS A 275 -17.92 2.38 -1.24
C LYS A 275 -18.90 3.53 -1.48
N ASN A 276 -19.85 3.36 -2.40
CA ASN A 276 -20.76 4.43 -2.81
C ASN A 276 -21.65 4.86 -1.63
N LEU A 277 -22.28 3.90 -0.95
CA LEU A 277 -23.14 4.18 0.21
C LEU A 277 -22.38 4.87 1.35
N PHE A 278 -21.14 4.44 1.61
CA PHE A 278 -20.29 5.06 2.64
C PHE A 278 -19.91 6.50 2.29
N LEU A 279 -19.49 6.77 1.05
CA LEU A 279 -19.08 8.10 0.61
C LEU A 279 -20.26 9.07 0.51
N GLU A 280 -21.41 8.61 0.01
CA GLU A 280 -22.65 9.40 -0.04
C GLU A 280 -23.09 9.85 1.36
N ASP A 281 -23.09 8.93 2.33
CA ASP A 281 -23.45 9.24 3.71
C ASP A 281 -22.40 10.13 4.39
N MET A 282 -21.11 9.92 4.10
CA MET A 282 -20.03 10.77 4.59
C MET A 282 -20.18 12.22 4.08
N ALA A 283 -20.49 12.42 2.79
CA ALA A 283 -20.66 13.73 2.19
C ALA A 283 -21.93 14.44 2.70
N SER A 284 -23.03 13.70 2.82
CA SER A 284 -24.32 14.22 3.29
C SER A 284 -24.44 14.36 4.81
N ARG A 285 -23.43 13.91 5.57
CA ARG A 285 -23.44 13.82 7.04
C ARG A 285 -24.56 12.92 7.59
N SER A 286 -24.99 11.95 6.80
CA SER A 286 -25.94 10.92 7.22
C SER A 286 -25.22 9.84 8.02
N THR A 287 -25.85 9.38 9.10
CA THR A 287 -25.29 8.35 9.98
C THR A 287 -25.81 6.93 9.68
N ARG A 288 -26.48 6.72 8.53
CA ARG A 288 -27.09 5.42 8.18
C ARG A 288 -26.01 4.40 7.81
N PHE A 289 -25.02 4.81 7.02
CA PHE A 289 -23.92 4.00 6.51
C PHE A 289 -22.53 4.60 6.80
N CYS A 290 -22.48 5.72 7.53
CA CYS A 290 -21.26 6.37 7.99
C CYS A 290 -21.36 6.68 9.50
N SER A 291 -20.25 6.61 10.22
CA SER A 291 -20.16 7.03 11.63
C SER A 291 -18.74 7.46 11.96
N SER A 292 -18.55 8.29 12.98
CA SER A 292 -17.20 8.69 13.42
C SER A 292 -16.32 7.50 13.75
N LEU A 293 -16.88 6.48 14.42
CA LEU A 293 -16.18 5.23 14.69
C LEU A 293 -15.71 4.57 13.40
N LEU A 294 -16.59 4.39 12.42
CA LEU A 294 -16.26 3.76 11.14
C LEU A 294 -15.20 4.57 10.36
N VAL A 295 -15.34 5.89 10.30
CA VAL A 295 -14.39 6.76 9.58
C VAL A 295 -12.99 6.68 10.19
N ASN A 296 -12.87 6.74 11.52
CA ASN A 296 -11.57 6.61 12.18
C ASN A 296 -10.96 5.22 11.97
N SER A 297 -11.76 4.15 12.02
CA SER A 297 -11.27 2.79 11.75
C SER A 297 -10.79 2.62 10.30
N VAL A 298 -11.51 3.18 9.32
CA VAL A 298 -11.09 3.16 7.91
C VAL A 298 -9.80 3.95 7.73
N LEU A 299 -9.70 5.15 8.31
CA LEU A 299 -8.52 6.01 8.19
C LEU A 299 -7.28 5.40 8.86
N ALA A 300 -7.44 4.63 9.94
CA ALA A 300 -6.36 3.86 10.55
C ALA A 300 -5.75 2.86 9.55
N VAL A 301 -6.57 2.05 8.89
CA VAL A 301 -6.11 1.12 7.83
C VAL A 301 -5.57 1.87 6.61
N ALA A 302 -6.21 2.97 6.21
CA ALA A 302 -5.80 3.78 5.08
C ALA A 302 -4.40 4.41 5.25
N CYS A 303 -4.00 4.72 6.49
CA CYS A 303 -2.63 5.16 6.79
C CYS A 303 -1.58 4.11 6.39
N HIS A 304 -1.89 2.82 6.53
CA HIS A 304 -1.01 1.75 6.02
C HIS A 304 -1.03 1.69 4.49
N CYS A 305 -2.08 2.12 3.81
CA CYS A 305 -2.16 2.05 2.34
C CYS A 305 -1.32 3.12 1.62
N SER A 306 -1.10 4.27 2.26
CA SER A 306 -0.51 5.43 1.61
C SER A 306 1.01 5.50 1.74
N ARG A 307 1.70 5.61 0.59
CA ARG A 307 3.16 5.84 0.53
C ARG A 307 3.61 7.14 1.19
N ARG A 308 2.71 8.13 1.33
CA ARG A 308 2.99 9.45 1.94
C ARG A 308 3.18 9.36 3.46
N ILE A 309 2.61 8.35 4.12
CA ILE A 309 2.72 8.16 5.57
C ILE A 309 4.01 7.42 5.88
N GLN A 310 4.87 7.98 6.72
CA GLN A 310 6.08 7.31 7.20
C GLN A 310 5.82 6.53 8.50
N GLY A 311 6.69 5.56 8.83
CA GLY A 311 6.58 4.78 10.06
C GLY A 311 5.30 3.93 10.18
N ARG A 312 4.74 3.47 9.05
CA ARG A 312 3.44 2.77 9.00
C ARG A 312 3.42 1.47 9.81
N ALA A 313 4.55 0.77 9.87
CA ALA A 313 4.68 -0.47 10.63
C ALA A 313 4.96 -0.22 12.14
N ASP A 314 5.26 1.01 12.53
CA ASP A 314 5.64 1.34 13.91
C ASP A 314 4.37 1.62 14.74
N TYR A 315 3.53 0.59 14.90
CA TYR A 315 2.21 0.68 15.51
C TYR A 315 2.23 1.13 16.98
N TRP A 316 3.40 1.09 17.65
CA TRP A 316 3.58 1.61 19.00
C TRP A 316 3.85 3.12 19.04
N ASN A 317 4.11 3.77 17.90
CA ASN A 317 4.48 5.18 17.87
C ASN A 317 3.24 6.08 17.98
N PRO A 318 3.04 6.77 19.13
CA PRO A 318 1.85 7.58 19.35
C PRO A 318 1.80 8.85 18.51
N GLN A 319 2.94 9.23 17.89
CA GLN A 319 3.00 10.39 17.01
C GLN A 319 2.56 10.08 15.58
N SER A 320 2.56 8.80 15.19
CA SER A 320 2.12 8.38 13.86
C SER A 320 0.64 8.68 13.65
N LEU A 321 0.28 9.03 12.41
CA LEU A 321 -1.10 9.35 12.07
C LEU A 321 -2.01 8.10 12.17
N GLY A 322 -1.50 6.94 11.76
CA GLY A 322 -2.21 5.66 11.88
C GLY A 322 -2.55 5.33 13.33
N TYR A 323 -1.61 5.52 14.26
CA TYR A 323 -1.87 5.33 15.70
C TYR A 323 -2.96 6.26 16.20
N LYS A 324 -2.92 7.55 15.85
CA LYS A 324 -3.90 8.54 16.33
C LYS A 324 -5.32 8.19 15.88
N PHE A 325 -5.49 7.79 14.62
CA PHE A 325 -6.79 7.30 14.12
C PHE A 325 -7.23 6.02 14.81
N LEU A 326 -6.33 5.06 15.02
CA LEU A 326 -6.63 3.82 15.74
C LEU A 326 -7.03 4.08 17.21
N ALA A 327 -6.33 4.98 17.88
CA ALA A 327 -6.63 5.36 19.26
C ALA A 327 -8.01 6.02 19.37
N GLU A 328 -8.36 6.92 18.45
CA GLU A 328 -9.68 7.53 18.41
C GLU A 328 -10.77 6.50 18.07
N ALA A 329 -10.51 5.59 17.13
CA ALA A 329 -11.42 4.50 16.81
C ALA A 329 -11.68 3.59 18.03
N LYS A 330 -10.64 3.23 18.80
CA LYS A 330 -10.78 2.45 20.04
C LYS A 330 -11.57 3.21 21.11
N ARG A 331 -11.30 4.51 21.31
CA ARG A 331 -12.06 5.36 22.24
C ARG A 331 -13.56 5.41 21.87
N LEU A 332 -13.88 5.54 20.59
CA LEU A 332 -15.26 5.54 20.11
C LEU A 332 -15.90 4.15 20.21
N TRP A 333 -15.12 3.09 20.00
CA TRP A 333 -15.57 1.71 20.17
C TRP A 333 -16.00 1.44 21.62
N ASP A 334 -15.29 1.97 22.61
CA ASP A 334 -15.66 1.82 24.02
C ASP A 334 -16.99 2.50 24.36
N LEU A 335 -17.37 3.55 23.61
CA LEU A 335 -18.62 4.29 23.79
C LEU A 335 -19.80 3.66 23.04
N GLU A 336 -19.57 3.15 21.83
CA GLU A 336 -20.64 2.76 20.89
C GLU A 336 -20.66 1.26 20.56
N GLY A 337 -19.58 0.51 20.82
CA GLY A 337 -19.36 -0.87 20.40
C GLY A 337 -20.32 -1.91 21.00
N GLN A 338 -21.15 -1.50 21.97
CA GLN A 338 -22.23 -2.32 22.51
C GLN A 338 -23.51 -2.25 21.64
N GLN A 339 -23.64 -1.25 20.76
CA GLN A 339 -24.81 -1.07 19.92
C GLN A 339 -24.66 -1.80 18.58
N SER A 340 -25.56 -2.75 18.34
CA SER A 340 -25.65 -3.50 17.08
C SER A 340 -26.17 -2.60 15.96
N LYS A 341 -25.24 -2.06 15.17
CA LYS A 341 -25.49 -1.29 13.94
C LYS A 341 -24.58 -1.81 12.82
N LEU A 342 -24.98 -1.58 11.57
CA LEU A 342 -24.13 -1.90 10.42
C LEU A 342 -22.75 -1.25 10.52
N THR A 343 -22.70 0.05 10.84
CA THR A 343 -21.44 0.79 10.96
C THR A 343 -20.56 0.27 12.09
N THR A 344 -21.14 -0.21 13.21
CA THR A 344 -20.38 -0.86 14.30
C THR A 344 -19.79 -2.19 13.86
N ILE A 345 -20.55 -3.02 13.13
CA ILE A 345 -20.05 -4.30 12.57
C ILE A 345 -18.87 -4.03 11.62
N GLN A 346 -19.04 -3.08 10.71
CA GLN A 346 -18.02 -2.72 9.74
C GLN A 346 -16.76 -2.16 10.43
N ALA A 347 -16.93 -1.30 11.45
CA ALA A 347 -15.82 -0.77 12.23
C ALA A 347 -15.06 -1.87 12.99
N ALA A 348 -15.76 -2.88 13.52
CA ALA A 348 -15.14 -4.04 14.16
C ALA A 348 -14.21 -4.79 13.19
N LEU A 349 -14.64 -4.95 11.94
CA LEU A 349 -13.84 -5.60 10.90
C LEU A 349 -12.57 -4.81 10.57
N PHE A 350 -12.66 -3.48 10.49
CA PHE A 350 -11.47 -2.63 10.34
C PHE A 350 -10.54 -2.67 11.56
N LEU A 351 -11.08 -2.70 12.78
CA LEU A 351 -10.26 -2.84 14.00
C LEU A 351 -9.57 -4.21 14.06
N ASN A 352 -10.27 -5.29 13.70
CA ASN A 352 -9.65 -6.60 13.48
C ASN A 352 -8.52 -6.49 12.46
N ARG A 353 -8.76 -5.80 11.35
CA ARG A 353 -7.79 -5.67 10.27
C ARG A 353 -6.50 -5.00 10.71
N THR A 354 -6.59 -3.87 11.43
CA THR A 354 -5.42 -3.21 12.00
C THR A 354 -4.70 -4.11 12.99
N CYS A 355 -5.42 -4.82 13.88
CA CYS A 355 -4.79 -5.75 14.82
C CYS A 355 -4.01 -6.86 14.10
N ASN A 356 -4.54 -7.42 13.01
CA ASN A 356 -3.83 -8.44 12.24
C ASN A 356 -2.56 -7.89 11.58
N MET A 357 -2.60 -6.64 11.08
CA MET A 357 -1.43 -5.95 10.50
C MET A 357 -0.33 -5.70 11.55
N ASP A 358 -0.74 -5.38 12.78
CA ASP A 358 0.15 -5.12 13.91
C ASP A 358 0.70 -6.40 14.57
N GLY A 359 0.31 -7.59 14.08
CA GLY A 359 0.74 -8.88 14.67
C GLY A 359 0.04 -9.22 15.99
N ALA A 360 -1.20 -8.74 16.16
CA ALA A 360 -2.06 -8.96 17.32
C ALA A 360 -3.40 -9.61 16.92
N ASP A 361 -3.38 -10.61 16.03
CA ASP A 361 -4.58 -11.27 15.50
C ASP A 361 -5.40 -12.02 16.58
N THR A 362 -4.78 -12.42 17.68
CA THR A 362 -5.49 -12.92 18.88
C THR A 362 -6.48 -11.90 19.43
N ILE A 363 -6.03 -10.64 19.58
CA ILE A 363 -6.88 -9.49 19.98
C ILE A 363 -7.85 -9.17 18.85
N GLY A 364 -7.36 -9.14 17.61
CA GLY A 364 -8.17 -8.89 16.43
C GLY A 364 -9.38 -9.82 16.37
N ARG A 365 -9.22 -11.10 16.71
CA ARG A 365 -10.28 -12.11 16.66
C ARG A 365 -11.49 -11.73 17.51
N TRP A 366 -11.29 -11.06 18.64
CA TRP A 366 -12.38 -10.59 19.50
C TRP A 366 -13.33 -9.66 18.75
N TYR A 367 -12.79 -8.70 17.99
CA TYR A 367 -13.60 -7.79 17.18
C TYR A 367 -14.42 -8.53 16.12
N THR A 368 -13.84 -9.53 15.45
CA THR A 368 -14.56 -10.35 14.48
C THR A 368 -15.67 -11.17 15.15
N SER A 369 -15.41 -11.78 16.31
CA SER A 369 -16.45 -12.47 17.08
C SER A 369 -17.59 -11.53 17.46
N ARG A 370 -17.28 -10.32 17.96
CA ARG A 370 -18.31 -9.32 18.26
C ARG A 370 -19.08 -8.87 17.02
N ALA A 371 -18.40 -8.72 15.88
CA ALA A 371 -19.04 -8.42 14.59
C ALA A 371 -20.05 -9.50 14.18
N VAL A 372 -19.71 -10.77 14.37
CA VAL A 372 -20.59 -11.91 14.09
C VAL A 372 -21.81 -11.90 15.03
N ASP A 373 -21.61 -11.63 16.32
CA ASP A 373 -22.72 -11.57 17.28
C ASP A 373 -23.69 -10.44 16.93
N MET A 374 -23.18 -9.23 16.68
CA MET A 374 -24.01 -8.09 16.23
C MET A 374 -24.71 -8.39 14.89
N ALA A 375 -24.05 -9.10 13.96
CA ALA A 375 -24.66 -9.49 12.69
C ALA A 375 -25.80 -10.50 12.86
N ARG A 376 -25.71 -11.40 13.86
CA ARG A 376 -26.80 -12.32 14.23
C ARG A 376 -27.95 -11.58 14.91
N GLU A 377 -27.65 -10.68 15.84
CA GLU A 377 -28.65 -9.81 16.48
C GLU A 377 -29.44 -8.98 15.46
N LEU A 378 -28.76 -8.53 14.39
CA LEU A 378 -29.37 -7.80 13.30
C LEU A 378 -30.01 -8.70 12.24
N GLU A 379 -29.93 -10.03 12.31
CA GLU A 379 -30.41 -10.96 11.29
C GLU A 379 -29.82 -10.65 9.89
N LEU A 380 -28.50 -10.47 9.78
CA LEU A 380 -27.86 -10.13 8.49
C LEU A 380 -27.75 -11.31 7.52
N PHE A 381 -27.81 -12.54 8.00
CA PHE A 381 -27.60 -13.75 7.18
C PHE A 381 -28.90 -14.33 6.61
N THR A 382 -30.05 -13.83 7.04
CA THR A 382 -31.37 -14.27 6.57
C THR A 382 -31.87 -13.37 5.43
N VAL A 383 -32.86 -13.86 4.68
CA VAL A 383 -33.45 -13.11 3.56
C VAL A 383 -33.99 -11.74 4.03
N PRO A 384 -33.53 -10.61 3.45
CA PRO A 384 -33.96 -9.28 3.88
C PRO A 384 -35.46 -9.02 3.74
N ASN A 385 -36.01 -8.23 4.65
CA ASN A 385 -37.42 -7.81 4.60
C ASN A 385 -37.72 -7.00 3.32
N LYS A 386 -38.75 -7.40 2.57
CA LYS A 386 -39.19 -6.74 1.33
C LYS A 386 -39.60 -5.27 1.50
N ALA A 387 -40.02 -4.86 2.70
CA ALA A 387 -40.40 -3.48 3.01
C ALA A 387 -39.21 -2.51 3.11
N MET A 388 -37.97 -3.02 3.12
CA MET A 388 -36.75 -2.24 3.29
C MET A 388 -36.37 -1.49 2.01
N SER A 389 -35.77 -0.30 2.15
CA SER A 389 -35.23 0.45 1.01
C SER A 389 -34.16 -0.36 0.27
N GLN A 390 -33.96 -0.06 -1.02
CA GLN A 390 -32.99 -0.78 -1.83
C GLN A 390 -31.56 -0.59 -1.29
N GLU A 391 -31.20 0.62 -0.88
CA GLU A 391 -29.89 0.95 -0.35
C GLU A 391 -29.60 0.20 0.96
N MET A 392 -30.60 0.15 1.86
CA MET A 392 -30.45 -0.59 3.12
C MET A 392 -30.35 -2.11 2.88
N ARG A 393 -31.06 -2.66 1.89
CA ARG A 393 -30.88 -4.06 1.47
C ARG A 393 -29.47 -4.33 0.97
N ILE A 394 -28.98 -3.51 0.04
CA ILE A 394 -27.60 -3.60 -0.47
C ILE A 394 -26.59 -3.55 0.69
N ALA A 395 -26.71 -2.57 1.58
CA ALA A 395 -25.79 -2.40 2.70
C ALA A 395 -25.74 -3.63 3.62
N ARG A 396 -26.91 -4.22 3.93
CA ARG A 396 -27.00 -5.42 4.78
C ARG A 396 -26.44 -6.65 4.09
N GLU A 397 -26.86 -6.92 2.85
CA GLU A 397 -26.39 -8.06 2.07
C GLU A 397 -24.89 -8.00 1.84
N PHE A 398 -24.37 -6.83 1.46
CA PHE A 398 -22.95 -6.59 1.25
C PHE A 398 -22.15 -6.79 2.55
N THR A 399 -22.64 -6.26 3.69
CA THR A 399 -22.00 -6.46 4.99
C THR A 399 -21.99 -7.93 5.41
N ALA A 400 -23.09 -8.66 5.15
CA ALA A 400 -23.17 -10.09 5.46
C ALA A 400 -22.16 -10.92 4.65
N TRP A 401 -22.09 -10.70 3.33
CA TRP A 401 -21.15 -11.39 2.45
C TRP A 401 -19.70 -11.07 2.78
N THR A 402 -19.39 -9.80 3.02
CA THR A 402 -18.02 -9.38 3.37
C THR A 402 -17.56 -9.91 4.73
N LEU A 403 -18.44 -9.89 5.74
CA LEU A 403 -18.18 -10.52 7.03
C LEU A 403 -17.95 -12.03 6.89
N PHE A 404 -18.81 -12.73 6.14
CA PHE A 404 -18.68 -14.16 5.88
C PHE A 404 -17.35 -14.51 5.20
N CYS A 405 -16.98 -13.78 4.14
CA CYS A 405 -15.74 -14.00 3.41
C CYS A 405 -14.51 -13.74 4.29
N TRP A 406 -14.50 -12.64 5.03
CA TRP A 406 -13.37 -12.27 5.88
C TRP A 406 -13.14 -13.27 7.01
N GLN A 407 -14.19 -13.63 7.76
CA GLN A 407 -14.04 -14.58 8.86
C GLN A 407 -13.65 -15.97 8.36
N GLY A 408 -14.15 -16.39 7.20
CA GLY A 408 -13.83 -17.70 6.60
C GLY A 408 -12.37 -17.76 6.16
N PHE A 409 -11.91 -16.70 5.50
CA PHE A 409 -10.51 -16.56 5.11
C PHE A 409 -9.56 -16.62 6.32
N VAL A 410 -9.79 -15.75 7.33
CA VAL A 410 -8.94 -15.70 8.53
C VAL A 410 -8.95 -17.05 9.26
N SER A 411 -10.12 -17.69 9.37
CA SER A 411 -10.22 -19.00 10.03
C SER A 411 -9.46 -20.08 9.27
N TYR A 412 -9.52 -20.10 7.93
CA TYR A 412 -8.78 -21.04 7.12
C TYR A 412 -7.26 -20.87 7.31
N VAL A 413 -6.75 -19.65 7.16
CA VAL A 413 -5.30 -19.37 7.24
C VAL A 413 -4.74 -19.63 8.65
N LEU A 414 -5.54 -19.43 9.69
CA LEU A 414 -5.14 -19.71 11.07
C LEU A 414 -5.42 -21.16 11.53
N PHE A 415 -5.93 -22.01 10.64
CA PHE A 415 -6.27 -23.42 10.90
C PHE A 415 -7.30 -23.58 12.03
N ARG A 416 -8.38 -22.81 11.94
CA ARG A 416 -9.43 -22.71 12.96
C ARG A 416 -10.82 -23.00 12.40
N PRO A 417 -11.76 -23.50 13.23
CA PRO A 417 -13.16 -23.56 12.86
C PRO A 417 -13.69 -22.15 12.53
N PRO A 418 -14.40 -21.99 11.40
CA PRO A 418 -15.08 -20.74 11.09
C PRO A 418 -16.12 -20.33 12.14
N LEU A 419 -16.27 -19.03 12.35
CA LEU A 419 -17.32 -18.46 13.20
C LEU A 419 -18.70 -18.55 12.55
N ILE A 420 -18.74 -18.57 11.22
CA ILE A 420 -19.94 -18.72 10.40
C ILE A 420 -19.73 -19.92 9.47
N ALA A 421 -20.54 -20.97 9.64
CA ALA A 421 -20.37 -22.22 8.90
C ALA A 421 -20.92 -22.18 7.46
N ALA A 422 -22.00 -21.43 7.23
CA ALA A 422 -22.70 -21.37 5.95
C ALA A 422 -22.75 -19.93 5.40
N PRO A 423 -22.76 -19.74 4.07
CA PRO A 423 -22.95 -18.42 3.47
C PRO A 423 -24.34 -17.83 3.80
N PRO A 424 -24.55 -16.52 3.56
CA PRO A 424 -25.88 -15.92 3.68
C PRO A 424 -26.95 -16.64 2.84
N GLU A 425 -28.21 -16.64 3.27
CA GLU A 425 -29.35 -17.34 2.62
C GLU A 425 -29.78 -16.74 1.28
N PHE A 426 -29.14 -15.66 0.84
CA PHE A 426 -29.40 -14.97 -0.42
C PHE A 426 -28.14 -15.00 -1.31
N PRO A 427 -28.30 -15.24 -2.63
CA PRO A 427 -27.16 -15.32 -3.54
C PRO A 427 -26.55 -13.94 -3.80
N LEU A 428 -25.31 -13.92 -4.26
CA LEU A 428 -24.70 -12.72 -4.82
C LEU A 428 -25.40 -12.32 -6.14
N PRO A 429 -25.78 -11.05 -6.32
CA PRO A 429 -26.39 -10.58 -7.57
C PRO A 429 -25.47 -10.76 -8.77
N ASP A 430 -26.03 -10.92 -9.97
CA ASP A 430 -25.22 -10.95 -11.19
C ASP A 430 -24.54 -9.58 -11.42
N PRO A 431 -23.20 -9.48 -11.51
CA PRO A 431 -22.50 -8.21 -11.69
C PRO A 431 -22.82 -7.47 -13.00
N THR A 432 -23.28 -8.21 -14.02
CA THR A 432 -23.67 -7.66 -15.32
C THR A 432 -25.07 -7.05 -15.26
N LEU A 433 -25.98 -7.65 -14.48
CA LEU A 433 -27.36 -7.19 -14.34
C LEU A 433 -27.53 -6.16 -13.21
N CYS A 434 -26.71 -6.27 -12.17
CA CYS A 434 -26.78 -5.45 -10.95
C CYS A 434 -25.42 -4.82 -10.58
N PRO A 435 -24.74 -4.09 -11.49
CA PRO A 435 -23.42 -3.51 -11.21
C PRO A 435 -23.41 -2.55 -10.00
N GLN A 436 -24.51 -1.82 -9.79
CA GLN A 436 -24.69 -0.87 -8.69
C GLN A 436 -24.65 -1.51 -7.29
N TRP A 437 -24.90 -2.82 -7.16
CA TRP A 437 -24.81 -3.51 -5.88
C TRP A 437 -23.36 -3.56 -5.36
N TYR A 438 -22.40 -3.67 -6.27
CA TYR A 438 -20.97 -3.76 -5.97
C TYR A 438 -20.32 -2.38 -5.78
N GLY A 439 -20.84 -1.37 -6.49
CA GLY A 439 -20.24 -0.03 -6.56
C GLY A 439 -19.24 0.10 -7.72
N ASP A 440 -19.03 1.34 -8.15
CA ASP A 440 -18.24 1.65 -9.34
C ASP A 440 -16.75 1.85 -9.02
N PHE A 441 -15.86 1.18 -9.75
CA PHE A 441 -14.41 1.33 -9.62
C PHE A 441 -13.80 1.70 -10.96
N TRP A 442 -13.65 3.01 -11.17
CA TRP A 442 -12.98 3.58 -12.32
C TRP A 442 -11.54 3.92 -11.96
N ILE A 443 -10.61 3.31 -12.70
CA ILE A 443 -9.18 3.55 -12.52
C ILE A 443 -8.63 4.29 -13.73
N LYS A 444 -7.69 5.19 -13.49
CA LYS A 444 -7.01 5.92 -14.56
C LYS A 444 -5.52 5.77 -14.41
N TYR A 445 -4.87 5.20 -15.42
CA TYR A 445 -3.41 5.14 -15.45
C TYR A 445 -2.83 6.49 -15.92
N PRO A 446 -1.57 6.78 -15.56
CA PRO A 446 -0.91 8.01 -16.00
C PRO A 446 -0.90 8.09 -17.53
N LEU A 447 -1.12 9.29 -18.10
CA LEU A 447 -1.18 9.57 -19.54
C LEU A 447 -2.40 9.01 -20.31
N ASP A 448 -3.28 8.23 -19.69
CA ASP A 448 -4.52 7.79 -20.35
C ASP A 448 -5.52 8.96 -20.43
N ARG A 449 -6.36 9.02 -21.46
CA ARG A 449 -7.38 10.08 -21.54
C ARG A 449 -8.59 9.69 -20.70
N MET A 450 -9.08 8.48 -20.89
CA MET A 450 -10.29 7.96 -20.24
C MET A 450 -9.96 6.98 -19.10
N PRO A 451 -10.74 6.98 -18.00
CA PRO A 451 -10.70 5.91 -17.02
C PRO A 451 -11.16 4.57 -17.62
N THR A 452 -10.69 3.46 -17.06
CA THR A 452 -11.11 2.10 -17.39
C THR A 452 -11.74 1.45 -16.16
N THR A 453 -12.64 0.49 -16.38
CA THR A 453 -13.23 -0.29 -15.28
C THR A 453 -12.24 -1.30 -14.72
N ALA A 454 -12.24 -1.49 -13.41
CA ALA A 454 -11.47 -2.54 -12.75
C ALA A 454 -12.18 -3.92 -12.76
N HIS A 455 -13.36 -4.03 -13.39
CA HIS A 455 -14.21 -5.24 -13.36
C HIS A 455 -14.50 -5.74 -11.93
N TYR A 456 -14.61 -4.81 -10.98
CA TYR A 456 -14.68 -5.11 -9.55
C TYR A 456 -15.84 -6.03 -9.16
N GLY A 457 -17.03 -5.86 -9.76
CA GLY A 457 -18.18 -6.70 -9.44
C GLY A 457 -17.98 -8.18 -9.81
N HIS A 458 -17.40 -8.46 -10.99
CA HIS A 458 -17.04 -9.83 -11.39
C HIS A 458 -15.98 -10.43 -10.46
N ASP A 459 -14.94 -9.65 -10.14
CA ASP A 459 -13.86 -10.07 -9.23
C ASP A 459 -14.37 -10.34 -7.81
N PHE A 460 -15.21 -9.46 -7.26
CA PHE A 460 -15.84 -9.64 -5.96
C PHE A 460 -16.66 -10.92 -5.91
N LYS A 461 -17.55 -11.13 -6.91
CA LYS A 461 -18.43 -12.31 -6.91
C LYS A 461 -17.61 -13.60 -6.98
N ALA A 462 -16.68 -13.69 -7.93
CA ALA A 462 -15.84 -14.88 -8.09
C ALA A 462 -15.01 -15.15 -6.83
N ARG A 463 -14.47 -14.11 -6.19
CA ARG A 463 -13.75 -14.22 -4.92
C ARG A 463 -14.65 -14.71 -3.80
N ALA A 464 -15.83 -14.15 -3.62
CA ALA A 464 -16.74 -14.55 -2.55
C ALA A 464 -17.21 -16.01 -2.72
N GLU A 465 -17.43 -16.46 -3.95
CA GLU A 465 -17.71 -17.88 -4.26
C GLU A 465 -16.52 -18.79 -3.91
N LEU A 466 -15.29 -18.40 -4.24
CA LEU A 466 -14.09 -19.14 -3.85
C LEU A 466 -13.93 -19.19 -2.32
N MET A 467 -14.18 -18.07 -1.64
CA MET A 467 -14.12 -17.97 -0.18
C MET A 467 -15.21 -18.82 0.49
N ALA A 468 -16.37 -19.01 -0.14
CA ALA A 468 -17.38 -19.96 0.33
C ALA A 468 -16.86 -21.41 0.29
N ILE A 469 -16.20 -21.81 -0.80
CA ILE A 469 -15.55 -23.13 -0.90
C ILE A 469 -14.45 -23.27 0.17
N MET A 470 -13.62 -22.24 0.34
CA MET A 470 -12.57 -22.19 1.37
C MET A 470 -13.16 -22.32 2.78
N ASN A 471 -14.29 -21.68 3.06
CA ASN A 471 -15.01 -21.79 4.33
C ASN A 471 -15.56 -23.20 4.54
N GLU A 472 -16.16 -23.83 3.52
CA GLU A 472 -16.60 -25.23 3.62
C GLU A 472 -15.43 -26.18 3.93
N ILE A 473 -14.28 -25.96 3.29
CA ILE A 473 -13.05 -26.72 3.58
C ILE A 473 -12.64 -26.49 5.04
N ALA A 474 -12.63 -25.24 5.52
CA ALA A 474 -12.29 -24.94 6.91
C ALA A 474 -13.28 -25.58 7.90
N VAL A 475 -14.58 -25.59 7.60
CA VAL A 475 -15.59 -26.30 8.40
C VAL A 475 -15.24 -27.78 8.46
N GLU A 476 -15.05 -28.43 7.32
CA GLU A 476 -14.74 -29.86 7.23
C GLU A 476 -13.45 -30.20 7.98
N TYR A 477 -12.39 -29.40 7.80
CA TYR A 477 -11.04 -29.74 8.25
C TYR A 477 -10.72 -29.29 9.69
N PHE A 478 -11.35 -28.22 10.16
CA PHE A 478 -11.02 -27.60 11.44
C PHE A 478 -12.15 -27.65 12.47
N SER A 479 -13.37 -28.05 12.09
CA SER A 479 -14.47 -28.26 13.06
C SER A 479 -14.51 -29.72 13.52
N GLY A 480 -14.27 -29.97 14.81
CA GLY A 480 -14.41 -31.31 15.43
C GLY A 480 -13.26 -31.70 16.36
N ILE A 481 -13.50 -32.72 17.19
CA ILE A 481 -12.52 -33.31 18.13
C ILE A 481 -11.77 -34.49 17.47
N GLN A 482 -12.28 -35.02 16.36
CA GLN A 482 -11.67 -36.19 15.73
C GLN A 482 -10.30 -35.89 15.13
N PRO A 483 -9.35 -36.85 15.18
CA PRO A 483 -8.04 -36.70 14.57
C PRO A 483 -8.15 -36.24 13.11
N ARG A 484 -7.27 -35.33 12.70
CA ARG A 484 -7.12 -34.90 11.31
C ARG A 484 -6.81 -36.06 10.36
N GLU A 485 -6.26 -37.14 10.94
CA GLU A 485 -5.92 -38.41 10.31
C GLU A 485 -7.18 -39.28 10.17
N GLY A 486 -7.70 -39.41 8.94
CA GLY A 486 -8.88 -40.21 8.64
C GLY A 486 -9.87 -39.59 7.64
N ARG A 487 -9.63 -38.36 7.17
CA ARG A 487 -10.51 -37.76 6.15
C ARG A 487 -10.23 -38.36 4.76
N SER A 488 -11.28 -38.91 4.17
CA SER A 488 -11.20 -39.78 2.98
C SER A 488 -10.79 -39.04 1.70
N MET A 489 -10.10 -39.74 0.80
CA MET A 489 -9.83 -39.35 -0.59
C MET A 489 -11.10 -38.77 -1.29
N LYS A 490 -12.28 -39.32 -0.99
CA LYS A 490 -13.57 -38.85 -1.49
C LYS A 490 -13.88 -37.40 -1.12
N THR A 491 -13.52 -36.95 0.09
CA THR A 491 -13.71 -35.56 0.52
C THR A 491 -12.81 -34.61 -0.27
N ILE A 492 -11.55 -34.98 -0.51
CA ILE A 492 -10.62 -34.20 -1.33
C ILE A 492 -11.14 -34.09 -2.77
N LEU A 493 -11.57 -35.20 -3.37
CA LEU A 493 -12.13 -35.23 -4.72
C LEU A 493 -13.40 -34.38 -4.85
N LYS A 494 -14.28 -34.39 -3.83
CA LYS A 494 -15.46 -33.51 -3.77
C LYS A 494 -15.07 -32.03 -3.84
N PHE A 495 -14.12 -31.58 -3.02
CA PHE A 495 -13.70 -30.18 -3.04
C PHE A 495 -12.93 -29.82 -4.31
N TYR A 496 -12.13 -30.73 -4.85
CA TYR A 496 -11.47 -30.52 -6.13
C TYR A 496 -12.46 -30.34 -7.28
N ALA A 497 -13.52 -31.15 -7.34
CA ALA A 497 -14.59 -30.99 -8.33
C ALA A 497 -15.27 -29.61 -8.20
N LYS A 498 -15.54 -29.14 -6.97
CA LYS A 498 -16.09 -27.79 -6.73
C LYS A 498 -15.14 -26.69 -7.18
N LEU A 499 -13.86 -26.77 -6.80
CA LEU A 499 -12.84 -25.81 -7.20
C LEU A 499 -12.70 -25.76 -8.72
N LYS A 500 -12.63 -26.92 -9.38
CA LYS A 500 -12.53 -27.01 -10.84
C LYS A 500 -13.76 -26.41 -11.53
N ALA A 501 -14.96 -26.76 -11.08
CA ALA A 501 -16.21 -26.20 -11.61
C ALA A 501 -16.26 -24.67 -11.46
N TRP A 502 -15.82 -24.14 -10.31
CA TRP A 502 -15.70 -22.70 -10.10
C TRP A 502 -14.69 -22.05 -11.07
N HIS A 503 -13.49 -22.62 -11.24
CA HIS A 503 -12.47 -22.07 -12.12
C HIS A 503 -12.90 -22.11 -13.60
N ASP A 504 -13.55 -23.19 -14.02
CA ASP A 504 -14.06 -23.35 -15.39
C ASP A 504 -15.25 -22.40 -15.69
N ALA A 505 -15.95 -21.91 -14.66
CA ALA A 505 -17.10 -21.00 -14.77
C ALA A 505 -16.72 -19.51 -14.66
N LEU A 506 -15.43 -19.17 -14.55
CA LEU A 506 -15.00 -17.77 -14.44
C LEU A 506 -15.43 -16.93 -15.66
N PRO A 507 -15.95 -15.71 -15.45
CA PRO A 507 -16.36 -14.82 -16.55
C PRO A 507 -15.15 -14.34 -17.36
N GLU A 508 -15.38 -13.87 -18.58
CA GLU A 508 -14.33 -13.47 -19.54
C GLU A 508 -13.20 -12.60 -18.96
N PRO A 509 -13.47 -11.53 -18.17
CA PRO A 509 -12.43 -10.69 -17.59
C PRO A 509 -11.53 -11.40 -16.57
N LEU A 510 -12.00 -12.52 -16.02
CA LEU A 510 -11.31 -13.34 -15.03
C LEU A 510 -10.78 -14.66 -15.63
N THR A 511 -10.81 -14.81 -16.95
CA THR A 511 -10.19 -15.98 -17.59
C THR A 511 -8.68 -15.89 -17.54
N VAL A 512 -8.01 -17.04 -17.59
CA VAL A 512 -6.54 -17.14 -17.62
C VAL A 512 -5.89 -16.23 -18.67
N LYS A 513 -6.56 -15.99 -19.80
CA LYS A 513 -6.04 -15.14 -20.88
C LYS A 513 -6.08 -13.64 -20.57
N ARG A 514 -6.98 -13.19 -19.68
CA ARG A 514 -7.33 -11.77 -19.48
C ARG A 514 -6.93 -11.18 -18.13
N ILE A 515 -6.68 -12.01 -17.12
CA ILE A 515 -6.31 -11.50 -15.80
C ILE A 515 -5.04 -10.64 -15.86
N VAL A 516 -5.06 -9.52 -15.16
CA VAL A 516 -3.95 -8.57 -15.15
C VAL A 516 -3.85 -7.76 -13.87
N LEU A 517 -4.96 -7.54 -13.14
CA LEU A 517 -4.92 -6.75 -11.90
C LEU A 517 -4.42 -7.60 -10.72
N PRO A 518 -3.83 -6.99 -9.68
CA PRO A 518 -3.38 -7.71 -8.49
C PRO A 518 -4.46 -8.60 -7.85
N SER A 519 -5.71 -8.13 -7.76
CA SER A 519 -6.81 -8.92 -7.18
C SER A 519 -7.12 -10.17 -8.02
N GLN A 520 -7.13 -10.03 -9.34
CA GLN A 520 -7.40 -11.11 -10.30
C GLN A 520 -6.29 -12.17 -10.29
N LEU A 521 -5.02 -11.74 -10.28
CA LEU A 521 -3.89 -12.67 -10.18
C LEU A 521 -3.94 -13.44 -8.85
N LYS A 522 -4.18 -12.74 -7.73
CA LYS A 522 -4.31 -13.37 -6.41
C LYS A 522 -5.49 -14.32 -6.32
N LEU A 523 -6.58 -14.07 -7.04
CA LEU A 523 -7.71 -14.99 -7.13
C LEU A 523 -7.27 -16.36 -7.69
N HIS A 524 -6.53 -16.37 -8.78
CA HIS A 524 -5.99 -17.60 -9.38
C HIS A 524 -4.89 -18.24 -8.51
N MET A 525 -4.04 -17.43 -7.89
CA MET A 525 -3.03 -17.94 -6.94
C MET A 525 -3.70 -18.63 -5.73
N THR A 526 -4.80 -18.08 -5.23
CA THR A 526 -5.59 -18.69 -4.13
C THR A 526 -6.14 -20.04 -4.56
N TYR A 527 -6.69 -20.14 -5.77
CA TYR A 527 -7.17 -21.40 -6.33
C TYR A 527 -6.08 -22.49 -6.34
N HIS A 528 -4.91 -22.19 -6.92
CA HIS A 528 -3.82 -23.19 -6.97
C HIS A 528 -3.28 -23.52 -5.58
N ASN A 529 -3.21 -22.54 -4.68
CA ASN A 529 -2.81 -22.79 -3.30
C ASN A 529 -3.79 -23.73 -2.56
N LEU A 530 -5.10 -23.59 -2.77
CA LEU A 530 -6.10 -24.51 -2.21
C LEU A 530 -5.94 -25.92 -2.77
N VAL A 531 -5.68 -26.05 -4.07
CA VAL A 531 -5.40 -27.35 -4.70
C VAL A 531 -4.14 -27.99 -4.11
N ILE A 532 -3.05 -27.23 -3.94
CA ILE A 532 -1.82 -27.73 -3.31
C ILE A 532 -2.13 -28.23 -1.89
N ASN A 533 -2.75 -27.40 -1.06
CA ASN A 533 -3.04 -27.71 0.34
C ASN A 533 -3.91 -28.98 0.51
N LEU A 534 -4.86 -29.20 -0.39
CA LEU A 534 -5.76 -30.37 -0.37
C LEU A 534 -5.06 -31.66 -0.80
N PHE A 535 -4.17 -31.60 -1.81
CA PHE A 535 -3.57 -32.80 -2.40
C PHE A 535 -2.19 -33.15 -1.84
N LYS A 536 -1.49 -32.20 -1.19
CA LYS A 536 -0.17 -32.44 -0.58
C LYS A 536 -0.16 -33.66 0.36
N PRO A 537 -1.14 -33.86 1.26
CA PRO A 537 -1.20 -35.07 2.08
C PRO A 537 -1.27 -36.39 1.29
N LEU A 538 -1.96 -36.38 0.14
CA LEU A 538 -2.06 -37.56 -0.74
C LEU A 538 -0.82 -37.75 -1.63
N ALA A 539 -0.06 -36.68 -1.86
CA ALA A 539 1.17 -36.72 -2.62
C ALA A 539 2.34 -37.24 -1.77
N ASP A 540 2.34 -36.91 -0.48
CA ASP A 540 3.39 -37.29 0.46
C ASP A 540 3.21 -38.72 0.99
N ASN A 541 1.96 -39.17 1.14
CA ASN A 541 1.65 -40.55 1.55
C ASN A 541 1.40 -41.43 0.32
N GLU A 542 1.99 -42.62 0.28
CA GLU A 542 1.71 -43.59 -0.78
C GLU A 542 0.28 -44.11 -0.65
N LEU A 543 -0.57 -43.82 -1.65
CA LEU A 543 -1.90 -44.42 -1.76
C LEU A 543 -1.77 -45.92 -2.07
N GLU A 544 -2.66 -46.71 -1.48
CA GLU A 544 -2.82 -48.11 -1.88
C GLU A 544 -3.17 -48.21 -3.37
N ALA A 545 -2.75 -49.29 -4.04
CA ALA A 545 -2.87 -49.44 -5.49
C ALA A 545 -4.32 -49.29 -6.01
N LEU A 546 -5.31 -49.74 -5.24
CA LEU A 546 -6.73 -49.64 -5.60
C LEU A 546 -7.24 -48.18 -5.52
N ASP A 547 -6.85 -47.47 -4.47
CA ASP A 547 -7.21 -46.05 -4.28
C ASP A 547 -6.52 -45.18 -5.31
N LEU A 548 -5.25 -45.45 -5.62
CA LEU A 548 -4.52 -44.77 -6.68
C LEU A 548 -5.18 -45.00 -8.05
N GLY A 549 -5.59 -46.25 -8.35
CA GLY A 549 -6.31 -46.56 -9.59
C GLY A 549 -7.64 -45.82 -9.72
N THR A 550 -8.40 -45.73 -8.63
CA THR A 550 -9.65 -44.97 -8.56
C THR A 550 -9.41 -43.48 -8.75
N PHE A 551 -8.42 -42.92 -8.06
CA PHE A 551 -8.02 -41.53 -8.18
C PHE A 551 -7.63 -41.14 -9.60
N VAL A 552 -6.74 -41.92 -10.22
CA VAL A 552 -6.26 -41.66 -11.59
C VAL A 552 -7.41 -41.75 -12.59
N LYS A 553 -8.39 -42.64 -12.38
CA LYS A 553 -9.58 -42.71 -13.23
C LYS A 553 -10.45 -41.45 -13.14
N GLU A 554 -10.58 -40.85 -11.97
CA GLU A 554 -11.40 -39.63 -11.79
C GLU A 554 -10.67 -38.35 -12.19
N VAL A 555 -9.39 -38.22 -11.82
CA VAL A 555 -8.61 -36.98 -11.96
C VAL A 555 -7.75 -36.97 -13.24
N GLN A 556 -7.52 -38.14 -13.85
CA GLN A 556 -6.64 -38.33 -15.01
C GLN A 556 -5.17 -37.95 -14.74
N GLN A 557 -4.80 -37.79 -13.47
CA GLN A 557 -3.47 -37.49 -12.98
C GLN A 557 -3.24 -38.23 -11.66
N THR A 558 -2.00 -38.38 -11.24
CA THR A 558 -1.63 -38.81 -9.87
C THR A 558 -1.66 -37.62 -8.89
N PRO A 559 -1.80 -37.83 -7.57
CA PRO A 559 -1.77 -36.73 -6.60
C PRO A 559 -0.50 -35.87 -6.71
N LYS A 560 0.66 -36.52 -6.90
CA LYS A 560 1.95 -35.85 -7.13
C LYS A 560 1.93 -34.95 -8.37
N GLN A 561 1.34 -35.41 -9.48
CA GLN A 561 1.20 -34.59 -10.70
C GLN A 561 0.26 -33.40 -10.50
N VAL A 562 -0.82 -33.56 -9.74
CA VAL A 562 -1.74 -32.45 -9.41
C VAL A 562 -1.00 -31.38 -8.61
N VAL A 563 -0.31 -31.77 -7.54
CA VAL A 563 0.47 -30.84 -6.69
C VAL A 563 1.56 -30.15 -7.51
N MET A 564 2.31 -30.89 -8.33
CA MET A 564 3.35 -30.34 -9.18
C MET A 564 2.79 -29.32 -10.19
N SER A 565 1.70 -29.65 -10.88
CA SER A 565 1.06 -28.76 -11.87
C SER A 565 0.53 -27.49 -11.21
N ALA A 566 -0.11 -27.61 -10.03
CA ALA A 566 -0.62 -26.47 -9.27
C ALA A 566 0.52 -25.58 -8.75
N THR A 567 1.63 -26.17 -8.30
CA THR A 567 2.83 -25.45 -7.84
C THR A 567 3.46 -24.65 -8.98
N VAL A 568 3.63 -25.26 -10.16
CA VAL A 568 4.14 -24.59 -11.37
C VAL A 568 3.27 -23.38 -11.73
N ARG A 569 1.94 -23.54 -11.70
CA ARG A 569 1.00 -22.45 -12.02
C ARG A 569 1.01 -21.35 -10.98
N LEU A 570 1.07 -21.69 -9.69
CA LEU A 570 1.20 -20.73 -8.59
C LEU A 570 2.48 -19.91 -8.71
N GLU A 571 3.63 -20.56 -8.94
CA GLU A 571 4.91 -19.87 -9.11
C GLU A 571 4.92 -18.99 -10.37
N THR A 572 4.33 -19.46 -11.47
CA THR A 572 4.19 -18.68 -12.71
C THR A 572 3.41 -17.39 -12.45
N LEU A 573 2.25 -17.50 -11.79
CA LEU A 573 1.42 -16.36 -11.44
C LEU A 573 2.13 -15.38 -10.49
N PHE A 574 2.83 -15.90 -9.46
CA PHE A 574 3.60 -15.08 -8.54
C PHE A 574 4.70 -14.28 -9.25
N ARG A 575 5.41 -14.92 -10.18
CA ARG A 575 6.44 -14.28 -11.00
C ARG A 575 5.86 -13.24 -11.96
N ILE A 576 4.73 -13.53 -12.61
CA ILE A 576 3.99 -12.56 -13.43
C ILE A 576 3.54 -11.35 -12.59
N TYR A 577 2.96 -11.60 -11.41
CA TYR A 577 2.56 -10.54 -10.47
C TYR A 577 3.74 -9.62 -10.17
N TYR A 578 4.89 -10.19 -9.80
CA TYR A 578 6.08 -9.40 -9.49
C TYR A 578 6.55 -8.58 -10.70
N LEU A 579 6.71 -9.21 -11.87
CA LEU A 579 7.18 -8.50 -13.06
C LEU A 579 6.21 -7.37 -13.48
N ARG A 580 4.92 -7.53 -13.21
CA ARG A 580 3.90 -6.54 -13.60
C ARG A 580 3.64 -5.45 -12.57
N HIS A 581 3.60 -5.78 -11.29
CA HIS A 581 3.17 -4.87 -10.23
C HIS A 581 4.24 -4.59 -9.18
N GLY A 582 5.27 -5.42 -9.11
CA GLY A 582 6.28 -5.37 -8.06
C GLY A 582 5.68 -5.61 -6.68
N PHE A 583 6.46 -5.29 -5.64
CA PHE A 583 6.07 -5.45 -4.24
C PHE A 583 6.07 -4.13 -3.47
N GLU A 584 6.19 -2.99 -4.17
CA GLU A 584 6.21 -1.68 -3.53
C GLU A 584 4.83 -1.18 -3.11
N ALA A 585 3.76 -1.79 -3.62
CA ALA A 585 2.40 -1.41 -3.27
C ALA A 585 1.90 -2.27 -2.13
N MET A 586 1.18 -1.66 -1.21
CA MET A 586 0.62 -2.32 -0.05
C MET A 586 -0.36 -3.44 -0.47
N ASP A 587 -0.08 -4.68 -0.05
CA ASP A 587 -0.91 -5.86 -0.33
C ASP A 587 -0.76 -6.90 0.80
N VAL A 588 -1.60 -6.87 1.84
CA VAL A 588 -1.47 -7.86 2.95
C VAL A 588 -1.56 -9.29 2.44
N PHE A 589 -2.43 -9.56 1.46
CA PHE A 589 -2.71 -10.92 1.04
C PHE A 589 -1.51 -11.58 0.34
N LEU A 590 -0.62 -10.75 -0.21
CA LEU A 590 0.65 -11.21 -0.77
C LEU A 590 1.54 -11.94 0.26
N LEU A 591 1.42 -11.61 1.57
CA LEU A 591 2.11 -12.31 2.65
C LEU A 591 1.95 -13.83 2.54
N HIS A 592 0.74 -14.29 2.25
CA HIS A 592 0.43 -15.72 2.19
C HIS A 592 1.27 -16.44 1.13
N PHE A 593 1.40 -15.83 -0.06
CA PHE A 593 2.17 -16.44 -1.15
C PHE A 593 3.68 -16.28 -0.97
N LEU A 594 4.13 -15.15 -0.42
CA LEU A 594 5.54 -14.93 -0.06
C LEU A 594 6.02 -15.96 0.96
N ASN A 595 5.20 -16.22 1.98
CA ASN A 595 5.45 -17.23 2.99
C ASN A 595 5.50 -18.63 2.36
N THR A 596 4.44 -19.06 1.68
CA THR A 596 4.37 -20.41 1.10
C THR A 596 5.51 -20.68 0.12
N LEU A 597 5.68 -19.84 -0.92
CA LEU A 597 6.70 -20.07 -1.95
C LEU A 597 8.12 -19.87 -1.41
N GLY A 598 8.30 -18.94 -0.46
CA GLY A 598 9.60 -18.69 0.16
C GLY A 598 10.10 -19.88 0.96
N PHE A 599 9.26 -20.46 1.82
CA PHE A 599 9.64 -21.62 2.62
C PHE A 599 9.78 -22.89 1.78
N MET A 600 8.95 -23.06 0.74
CA MET A 600 9.16 -24.12 -0.26
C MET A 600 10.54 -23.99 -0.93
N ALA A 601 10.93 -22.79 -1.36
CA ALA A 601 12.25 -22.56 -1.95
C ALA A 601 13.39 -22.84 -0.96
N LEU A 602 13.24 -22.49 0.31
CA LEU A 602 14.21 -22.81 1.37
C LEU A 602 14.39 -24.32 1.54
N GLU A 603 13.31 -25.09 1.55
CA GLU A 603 13.35 -26.55 1.69
C GLU A 603 13.99 -27.23 0.47
N GLU A 604 13.61 -26.78 -0.73
CA GLU A 604 14.18 -27.31 -1.98
C GLU A 604 15.69 -27.00 -2.09
N LEU A 605 16.15 -25.84 -1.64
CA LEU A 605 17.58 -25.50 -1.64
C LEU A 605 18.40 -26.35 -0.66
N LYS A 606 17.79 -26.84 0.43
CA LYS A 606 18.46 -27.74 1.38
C LYS A 606 18.61 -29.16 0.83
N THR A 607 17.69 -29.59 -0.03
CA THR A 607 17.58 -30.98 -0.50
C THR A 607 18.12 -31.19 -1.90
N ASN A 608 18.03 -30.18 -2.77
CA ASN A 608 18.40 -30.29 -4.17
C ASN A 608 19.90 -30.02 -4.41
N LYS A 609 20.52 -30.87 -5.24
CA LYS A 609 21.94 -30.78 -5.60
C LYS A 609 22.18 -30.35 -7.06
N ASP A 610 21.13 -30.18 -7.87
CA ASP A 610 21.25 -29.75 -9.26
C ASP A 610 21.57 -28.24 -9.36
N PRO A 611 22.74 -27.86 -9.92
CA PRO A 611 23.14 -26.45 -10.07
C PRO A 611 22.15 -25.57 -10.84
N SER A 612 21.45 -26.12 -11.85
CA SER A 612 20.48 -25.34 -12.63
C SER A 612 19.26 -24.98 -11.78
N MET A 613 18.73 -25.96 -11.03
CA MET A 613 17.59 -25.74 -10.14
C MET A 613 17.95 -24.85 -8.95
N ILE A 614 19.19 -24.95 -8.43
CA ILE A 614 19.65 -24.10 -7.33
C ILE A 614 19.53 -22.61 -7.68
N ASN A 615 19.90 -22.19 -8.89
CA ASN A 615 19.79 -20.79 -9.29
C ASN A 615 18.34 -20.31 -9.39
N ASP A 616 17.45 -21.11 -9.98
CA ASP A 616 16.03 -20.77 -10.10
C ASP A 616 15.34 -20.70 -8.74
N ARG A 617 15.67 -21.62 -7.82
CA ARG A 617 15.16 -21.61 -6.44
C ARG A 617 15.72 -20.48 -5.61
N ARG A 618 17.01 -20.17 -5.76
CA ARG A 618 17.62 -18.99 -5.12
C ARG A 618 17.00 -17.69 -5.63
N CYS A 619 16.68 -17.59 -6.92
CA CYS A 619 15.93 -16.47 -7.46
C CYS A 619 14.55 -16.35 -6.78
N LEU A 620 13.78 -17.44 -6.66
CA LEU A 620 12.48 -17.44 -5.97
C LEU A 620 12.61 -17.05 -4.49
N LEU A 621 13.61 -17.61 -3.80
CA LEU A 621 13.93 -17.29 -2.41
C LEU A 621 14.18 -15.80 -2.22
N LEU A 622 15.03 -15.20 -3.06
CA LEU A 622 15.35 -13.77 -3.03
C LEU A 622 14.12 -12.92 -3.34
N MET A 623 13.29 -13.31 -4.31
CA MET A 623 12.02 -12.62 -4.59
C MET A 623 11.11 -12.61 -3.36
N CYS A 624 10.95 -13.75 -2.68
CA CYS A 624 10.11 -13.84 -1.49
C CYS A 624 10.66 -13.00 -0.33
N ALA A 625 11.98 -13.05 -0.08
CA ALA A 625 12.64 -12.24 0.94
C ALA A 625 12.51 -10.72 0.66
N LEU A 626 12.73 -10.30 -0.59
CA LEU A 626 12.55 -8.90 -1.00
C LEU A 626 11.08 -8.47 -0.88
N GLY A 627 10.14 -9.33 -1.26
CA GLY A 627 8.71 -9.04 -1.10
C GLY A 627 8.31 -8.89 0.37
N LEU A 628 8.77 -9.78 1.26
CA LEU A 628 8.54 -9.67 2.70
C LEU A 628 9.17 -8.39 3.27
N ARG A 629 10.36 -8.02 2.80
CA ARG A 629 11.03 -6.77 3.19
C ARG A 629 10.24 -5.53 2.80
N GLU A 630 9.79 -5.44 1.55
CA GLU A 630 9.02 -4.29 1.05
C GLU A 630 7.64 -4.21 1.70
N GLN A 631 6.94 -5.34 1.83
CA GLN A 631 5.65 -5.40 2.53
C GLN A 631 5.79 -5.13 4.04
N GLY A 632 6.94 -5.48 4.64
CA GLY A 632 7.30 -5.16 6.03
C GLY A 632 7.47 -3.66 6.30
N GLN A 633 7.46 -2.81 5.28
CA GLN A 633 7.40 -1.35 5.44
C GLN A 633 5.98 -0.82 5.66
N TYR A 634 4.98 -1.68 5.50
CA TYR A 634 3.58 -1.34 5.67
C TYR A 634 3.00 -1.89 6.98
N TYR A 635 3.48 -3.06 7.42
CA TYR A 635 2.91 -3.79 8.54
C TYR A 635 3.98 -4.44 9.40
N TYR A 636 3.73 -4.43 10.71
CA TYR A 636 4.63 -5.01 11.67
C TYR A 636 4.68 -6.54 11.59
N LEU A 637 3.55 -7.22 11.40
CA LEU A 637 3.53 -8.69 11.27
C LEU A 637 4.44 -9.18 10.13
N VAL A 638 4.33 -8.55 8.96
CA VAL A 638 5.15 -8.91 7.80
C VAL A 638 6.63 -8.62 8.04
N ARG A 639 6.94 -7.50 8.72
CA ARG A 639 8.30 -7.19 9.16
C ARG A 639 8.86 -8.30 10.06
N THR A 640 8.12 -8.73 11.07
CA THR A 640 8.56 -9.84 11.94
C THR A 640 8.78 -11.14 11.16
N ILE A 641 7.88 -11.46 10.22
CA ILE A 641 8.02 -12.65 9.37
C ILE A 641 9.25 -12.54 8.46
N PHE A 642 9.56 -11.36 7.92
CA PHE A 642 10.81 -11.14 7.18
C PHE A 642 12.05 -11.50 8.02
N HIS A 643 12.09 -11.12 9.30
CA HIS A 643 13.21 -11.44 10.17
C HIS A 643 13.35 -12.94 10.46
N LEU A 644 12.23 -13.63 10.73
CA LEU A 644 12.20 -15.09 10.91
C LEU A 644 12.59 -15.83 9.62
N PHE A 645 12.14 -15.32 8.48
CA PHE A 645 12.48 -15.87 7.17
C PHE A 645 13.97 -15.71 6.88
N ARG A 646 14.51 -14.50 7.07
CA ARG A 646 15.92 -14.17 6.89
C ARG A 646 16.83 -14.96 7.83
N SER A 647 16.44 -15.22 9.07
CA SER A 647 17.22 -16.06 10.00
C SER A 647 17.27 -17.53 9.57
N SER A 648 16.35 -17.96 8.70
CA SER A 648 16.31 -19.31 8.15
C SER A 648 17.12 -19.48 6.85
N MET A 649 17.61 -18.37 6.27
CA MET A 649 18.42 -18.35 5.05
C MET A 649 19.90 -18.65 5.33
N SER A 650 20.62 -19.18 4.33
CA SER A 650 22.06 -19.36 4.43
C SER A 650 22.81 -18.01 4.44
N PRO A 651 24.02 -17.92 5.03
CA PRO A 651 24.81 -16.68 5.02
C PRO A 651 25.07 -16.11 3.60
N ASP A 652 25.23 -16.99 2.62
CA ASP A 652 25.44 -16.62 1.22
C ASP A 652 24.17 -16.00 0.62
N ASP A 653 23.01 -16.61 0.87
CA ASP A 653 21.73 -16.07 0.40
C ASP A 653 21.37 -14.75 1.08
N VAL A 654 21.70 -14.57 2.37
CA VAL A 654 21.55 -13.29 3.07
C VAL A 654 22.46 -12.22 2.48
N SER A 655 23.68 -12.59 2.07
CA SER A 655 24.61 -11.67 1.40
C SER A 655 24.10 -11.25 0.03
N LEU A 656 23.52 -12.19 -0.74
CA LEU A 656 22.87 -11.88 -2.01
C LEU A 656 21.61 -11.01 -1.83
N LEU A 657 20.81 -11.26 -0.80
CA LEU A 657 19.64 -10.44 -0.48
C LEU A 657 20.04 -8.97 -0.30
N LYS A 658 21.12 -8.69 0.43
CA LYS A 658 21.65 -7.33 0.62
C LYS A 658 22.11 -6.67 -0.68
N LEU A 659 22.59 -7.46 -1.64
CA LEU A 659 23.02 -6.96 -2.95
C LEU A 659 21.83 -6.50 -3.80
N TYR A 660 20.70 -7.21 -3.73
CA TYR A 660 19.50 -6.91 -4.53
C TYR A 660 18.51 -5.96 -3.84
N ALA A 661 18.64 -5.72 -2.54
CA ALA A 661 17.85 -4.72 -1.84
C ALA A 661 18.19 -3.31 -2.38
N GLN A 662 17.22 -2.66 -3.02
CA GLN A 662 17.41 -1.36 -3.69
C GLN A 662 17.74 -0.23 -2.71
N ASP A 663 17.23 -0.31 -1.48
CA ASP A 663 17.46 0.65 -0.42
C ASP A 663 18.23 -0.04 0.71
N GLN A 664 19.50 0.33 0.87
CA GLN A 664 20.37 -0.21 1.93
C GLN A 664 20.20 0.53 3.27
N ASN A 665 19.16 1.37 3.43
CA ASN A 665 18.87 2.01 4.71
C ASN A 665 18.72 0.94 5.81
N PRO A 666 19.63 0.89 6.81
CA PRO A 666 19.58 -0.12 7.87
C PRO A 666 18.30 0.01 8.71
N GLU A 667 17.74 1.22 8.86
CA GLU A 667 16.51 1.45 9.64
C GLU A 667 15.29 0.69 9.07
N LYS A 668 15.25 0.45 7.76
CA LYS A 668 14.17 -0.32 7.12
C LYS A 668 14.17 -1.79 7.53
N ASP A 669 15.33 -2.28 7.97
CA ASP A 669 15.59 -3.66 8.35
C ASP A 669 15.61 -3.83 9.88
N GLU A 670 15.29 -2.80 10.66
CA GLU A 670 15.24 -2.90 12.13
C GLU A 670 13.90 -3.45 12.61
N LEU A 671 13.96 -4.42 13.54
CA LEU A 671 12.79 -5.00 14.19
C LEU A 671 12.75 -4.57 15.64
N HIS A 672 11.96 -3.55 15.94
CA HIS A 672 11.76 -3.10 17.31
C HIS A 672 10.62 -3.86 17.97
N ARG A 673 10.79 -4.22 19.25
CA ARG A 673 9.78 -4.85 20.10
C ARG A 673 9.26 -6.21 19.59
N PRO A 674 10.11 -7.14 19.14
CA PRO A 674 9.67 -8.47 18.71
C PRO A 674 8.85 -9.20 19.79
N GLN A 675 9.15 -8.96 21.07
CA GLN A 675 8.44 -9.55 22.22
C GLN A 675 6.98 -9.11 22.37
N ASP A 676 6.58 -8.00 21.73
CA ASP A 676 5.20 -7.48 21.83
C ASP A 676 4.24 -8.22 20.87
N ILE A 677 4.75 -9.13 20.02
CA ILE A 677 3.94 -9.83 19.02
C ILE A 677 3.11 -10.97 19.62
N VAL A 678 1.81 -10.97 19.31
CA VAL A 678 0.85 -11.98 19.80
C VAL A 678 0.07 -12.53 18.60
N SER A 679 0.83 -13.10 17.66
CA SER A 679 0.33 -13.57 16.38
C SER A 679 0.32 -15.09 16.28
N GLU A 680 -0.84 -15.62 15.89
CA GLU A 680 -1.04 -17.04 15.67
C GLU A 680 -0.90 -17.43 14.20
N TYR A 681 -0.51 -16.50 13.33
CA TYR A 681 -0.24 -16.77 11.93
C TYR A 681 0.85 -17.86 11.80
N PRO A 682 0.60 -18.98 11.10
CA PRO A 682 1.59 -20.04 10.96
C PRO A 682 2.52 -19.81 9.77
N LEU A 683 3.81 -20.14 9.93
CA LEU A 683 4.82 -20.12 8.88
C LEU A 683 5.19 -21.54 8.45
N ASN A 684 5.71 -21.71 7.22
CA ASN A 684 6.18 -23.02 6.75
C ASN A 684 5.14 -24.17 6.85
N ILE A 685 3.87 -23.87 6.56
CA ILE A 685 2.82 -24.87 6.46
C ILE A 685 2.54 -25.17 4.99
N THR A 686 2.60 -26.43 4.60
CA THR A 686 2.54 -26.85 3.19
C THR A 686 1.31 -27.72 2.87
N ALA A 687 0.65 -28.25 3.90
CA ALA A 687 -0.53 -29.10 3.77
C ALA A 687 -1.64 -28.71 4.76
N ILE A 688 -2.89 -29.04 4.41
CA ILE A 688 -4.06 -28.76 5.25
C ILE A 688 -4.09 -29.55 6.57
N LEU A 689 -3.33 -30.65 6.67
CA LEU A 689 -3.28 -31.50 7.85
C LEU A 689 -2.16 -31.12 8.84
N ASP A 690 -1.17 -30.34 8.40
CA ASP A 690 0.00 -29.96 9.20
C ASP A 690 -0.39 -29.28 10.51
N ASP A 691 0.31 -29.60 11.60
CA ASP A 691 0.08 -28.94 12.89
C ASP A 691 0.65 -27.50 12.87
N PRO A 692 -0.23 -26.47 12.97
CA PRO A 692 0.22 -25.09 12.96
C PRO A 692 0.92 -24.67 14.26
N GLN A 693 0.81 -25.42 15.37
CA GLN A 693 1.19 -24.90 16.69
C GLN A 693 2.67 -24.54 16.81
N ALA A 694 3.57 -25.45 16.43
CA ALA A 694 5.01 -25.19 16.46
C ALA A 694 5.46 -24.09 15.46
N HIS A 695 4.61 -23.80 14.49
CA HIS A 695 4.85 -22.93 13.35
C HIS A 695 4.27 -21.52 13.53
N ARG A 696 3.57 -21.23 14.63
CA ARG A 696 2.98 -19.92 14.89
C ARG A 696 4.07 -18.87 15.13
N VAL A 697 3.87 -17.67 14.58
CA VAL A 697 4.83 -16.55 14.68
C VAL A 697 5.26 -16.29 16.13
N THR A 698 4.33 -16.18 17.10
CA THR A 698 4.71 -15.96 18.51
C THR A 698 5.67 -17.02 19.03
N HIS A 699 5.41 -18.31 18.77
CA HIS A 699 6.30 -19.40 19.18
C HIS A 699 7.67 -19.32 18.47
N LEU A 700 7.68 -18.98 17.18
CA LEU A 700 8.91 -18.85 16.40
C LEU A 700 9.78 -17.67 16.86
N VAL A 701 9.17 -16.55 17.26
CA VAL A 701 9.90 -15.39 17.80
C VAL A 701 10.56 -15.73 19.14
N GLU A 702 9.83 -16.41 20.04
CA GLU A 702 10.36 -16.85 21.34
C GLU A 702 11.53 -17.83 21.18
N THR A 703 11.39 -18.81 20.28
CA THR A 703 12.41 -19.85 20.06
C THR A 703 13.64 -19.36 19.32
N THR A 704 13.47 -18.46 18.34
CA THR A 704 14.59 -17.87 17.57
C THR A 704 15.37 -16.83 18.39
N LYS A 705 14.84 -16.41 19.54
CA LYS A 705 15.40 -15.34 20.39
C LYS A 705 15.72 -14.07 19.59
N LEU A 706 14.78 -13.65 18.72
CA LEU A 706 14.89 -12.36 18.06
C LEU A 706 14.92 -11.29 19.15
N THR A 707 16.09 -10.68 19.35
CA THR A 707 16.27 -9.54 20.26
C THR A 707 16.25 -8.28 19.40
N GLY A 708 15.42 -7.32 19.82
CA GLY A 708 15.23 -6.05 19.12
C GLY A 708 16.32 -5.03 19.39
#